data_AF-A0A931ZNS4-F1
#
_entry.id   AF-A0A931ZNS4-F1
#
_cell.length_a   1.000
_cell.length_b   1.000
_cell.length_c   1.000
_cell.angle_alpha   90.00
_cell.angle_beta   90.00
_cell.angle_gamma   90.00
#
_symmetry.space_group_name_H-M   'P 1'
#
loop_
_entity.id
_entity.type
_entity.pdbx_description
1 polymer ?
#
loop_
_entity_poly.entity_id
_entity_poly.type
_entity_poly.pdbx_seq_one_letter_code
_entity_poly.pdbx_strand_id
1 'polypeptide(L)'
;MLPSFGIAPAVLSVQHSVGGSLSTLLSISEQTIIPYSLFGINPFYVYHNLDFGAIYNSPFFRIIPFVTLIFLIPGFLRSILSRQWAGWGLLFILGLFLSKGAAAPFGNAYLFGFTNIFSLGVLRNPFEKLGILIPFSSAILFSLGVNYYMGKFKNRAVYVLIALSLVLLFGIFQWPVWAGRLFGTLEKPAYVEVPQSYIEADKFIRENKKDGNILHLPLATGEAASYNWNYGYNGVESSQLYFKSLSSISRGFNITHVDDAISALSAIFSVPEAEDSMIISLLQAFNVRFLVLHKDMEWRGGILSDPAVLETTLNLKTFLIREKTFGNLVVYQLKESNSAPKLRLSENFQYINPGKENSYWPWLIKESPGDLISPADRIPDSNLINESSELLVVPHVAYSYFDRSAQIKDAVASLATTRILPGSPLYFLVRVKERIMLFSLNQTEKFLYRLTLAGKRLAESYQIKEKKLDVNIVPLLSTYQESILQLKNEILARNASGFEEGNLPLDTIFARHISVLDYLISILEGKEKETARESKRILTDMMKLTNLLPEFEIKENQDLPKSNRLISVFQIPYAGSYEVLMASQNGRNFYKDDLMQMSLQIDDSIVKMSGLLKDSFISYGYLDFTSGLHELGFYSALSENMFSKAGLEKEFEVESEEDEPAFLDFEIEPVTGGGWYQLTFESWIKAGDMFKVQLIQDSDSLDKSGDGRYMAFNKKFTKNQSKTYRNRYTENLNIRPSTKKAKVRFLVEPLSASPSVSAFRNIEIKRVLRNPLFLRANLPQSEKTKEGILEFKQISPILYTGRVRIKNPKFLIFAQSFHPGWELKLNDGTRETSLLPKYMANLYSNAWYIEKSGDYTFSLEFVPQRLVRTGIIISVTGWLVVFGLLFWQRFRKVR
;
A
#
# COMPACT_ATOMS: atom_id res chain seq x y z
N MET A 1 -29.77 -1.16 -11.42
CA MET A 1 -29.73 -0.91 -9.96
C MET A 1 -28.75 0.24 -9.73
N LEU A 2 -29.15 1.29 -9.01
CA LEU A 2 -28.23 2.38 -8.65
C LEU A 2 -27.04 1.81 -7.85
N PRO A 3 -25.78 2.10 -8.20
CA PRO A 3 -24.60 1.53 -7.52
C PRO A 3 -24.39 2.02 -6.08
N SER A 4 -25.26 2.89 -5.56
CA SER A 4 -25.11 3.59 -4.29
C SER A 4 -25.55 2.81 -3.04
N PHE A 5 -26.06 1.57 -3.18
CA PHE A 5 -26.58 0.77 -2.05
C PHE A 5 -25.71 -0.44 -1.69
N GLY A 6 -24.56 -0.62 -2.35
CA GLY A 6 -23.54 -1.56 -1.88
C GLY A 6 -22.73 -0.91 -0.75
N ILE A 7 -22.55 -1.62 0.37
CA ILE A 7 -21.44 -1.28 1.27
C ILE A 7 -20.17 -1.64 0.49
N ALA A 8 -19.51 -0.62 -0.07
CA ALA A 8 -18.16 -0.81 -0.56
C ALA A 8 -17.29 -1.32 0.62
N PRO A 9 -16.37 -2.28 0.40
CA PRO A 9 -15.41 -2.70 1.41
C PRO A 9 -14.70 -1.53 2.13
N ALA A 10 -14.64 -0.37 1.46
CA ALA A 10 -14.13 0.93 1.94
C ALA A 10 -14.78 1.50 3.21
N VAL A 11 -15.75 0.82 3.82
CA VAL A 11 -16.32 1.20 5.13
C VAL A 11 -15.73 0.35 6.28
N LEU A 12 -15.02 -0.73 5.98
CA LEU A 12 -14.45 -1.63 6.99
C LEU A 12 -13.20 -1.00 7.64
N SER A 13 -13.10 -1.11 8.96
CA SER A 13 -11.92 -0.67 9.74
C SER A 13 -10.62 -1.32 9.29
N VAL A 14 -10.71 -2.50 8.64
CA VAL A 14 -9.57 -3.26 8.12
C VAL A 14 -8.92 -2.60 6.91
N GLN A 15 -9.67 -1.83 6.11
CA GLN A 15 -9.12 -1.12 4.94
C GLN A 15 -8.55 0.26 5.29
N HIS A 16 -9.04 0.88 6.38
CA HIS A 16 -8.74 2.27 6.68
C HIS A 16 -8.37 2.45 8.14
N SER A 17 -7.08 2.64 8.40
CA SER A 17 -6.61 3.11 9.69
C SER A 17 -6.97 4.58 9.90
N VAL A 18 -7.15 4.99 11.16
CA VAL A 18 -7.36 6.40 11.53
C VAL A 18 -6.19 7.25 11.04
N GLY A 19 -4.96 6.74 11.13
CA GLY A 19 -3.75 7.41 10.64
C GLY A 19 -3.74 7.61 9.11
N GLY A 20 -4.05 6.56 8.35
CA GLY A 20 -4.12 6.66 6.87
C GLY A 20 -5.22 7.61 6.41
N SER A 21 -6.41 7.53 7.02
CA SER A 21 -7.52 8.42 6.70
C SER A 21 -7.24 9.87 7.09
N LEU A 22 -6.51 10.10 8.19
CA LEU A 22 -6.04 11.41 8.61
C LEU A 22 -5.01 11.99 7.63
N SER A 23 -4.08 11.18 7.15
CA SER A 23 -3.10 11.57 6.13
C SER A 23 -3.81 12.03 4.84
N THR A 24 -4.75 11.23 4.33
CA THR A 24 -5.58 11.60 3.17
C THR A 24 -6.34 12.91 3.41
N LEU A 25 -6.98 13.05 4.58
CA LEU A 25 -7.68 14.28 4.94
C LEU A 25 -6.75 15.50 4.90
N LEU A 26 -5.56 15.38 5.49
CA LEU A 26 -4.58 16.48 5.52
C LEU A 26 -4.11 16.84 4.11
N SER A 27 -3.74 15.84 3.29
CA SER A 27 -3.29 16.04 1.92
C SER A 27 -4.34 16.72 1.04
N ILE A 28 -5.61 16.29 1.14
CA ILE A 28 -6.72 16.93 0.43
C ILE A 28 -6.96 18.34 0.95
N SER A 29 -6.90 18.53 2.27
CA SER A 29 -7.16 19.82 2.91
C SER A 29 -6.15 20.90 2.50
N GLU A 30 -4.90 20.53 2.20
CA GLU A 30 -3.88 21.46 1.67
C GLU A 30 -4.31 22.07 0.33
N GLN A 31 -5.13 21.36 -0.45
CA GLN A 31 -5.57 21.76 -1.77
C GLN A 31 -6.95 22.46 -1.72
N THR A 32 -7.76 22.23 -0.69
CA THR A 32 -9.14 22.73 -0.58
C THR A 32 -9.27 23.96 0.31
N ILE A 33 -8.31 24.88 0.28
CA ILE A 33 -8.37 26.15 1.03
C ILE A 33 -9.57 27.01 0.63
N ILE A 34 -9.93 27.99 1.48
CA ILE A 34 -11.15 28.81 1.30
C ILE A 34 -11.29 29.40 -0.10
N PRO A 35 -10.26 30.00 -0.74
CA PRO A 35 -10.42 30.54 -2.09
C PRO A 35 -10.97 29.51 -3.09
N TYR A 36 -10.50 28.26 -3.06
CA TYR A 36 -10.97 27.21 -3.97
C TYR A 36 -12.32 26.62 -3.53
N SER A 37 -12.47 26.36 -2.22
CA SER A 37 -13.72 25.85 -1.64
C SER A 37 -14.90 26.81 -1.85
N LEU A 38 -14.67 28.13 -1.78
CA LEU A 38 -15.68 29.16 -2.01
C LEU A 38 -16.29 29.07 -3.41
N PHE A 39 -15.50 28.69 -4.41
CA PHE A 39 -15.93 28.52 -5.79
C PHE A 39 -16.36 27.08 -6.11
N GLY A 40 -16.31 26.16 -5.15
CA GLY A 40 -16.54 24.73 -5.41
C GLY A 40 -15.53 24.16 -6.41
N ILE A 41 -14.32 24.72 -6.47
CA ILE A 41 -13.25 24.27 -7.37
C ILE A 41 -12.31 23.35 -6.59
N ASN A 42 -12.07 22.16 -7.12
CA ASN A 42 -10.94 21.35 -6.70
C ASN A 42 -9.75 21.66 -7.62
N PRO A 43 -8.67 22.31 -7.14
CA PRO A 43 -7.56 22.74 -7.99
C PRO A 43 -6.79 21.56 -8.59
N PHE A 44 -6.84 20.38 -7.97
CA PHE A 44 -6.22 19.17 -8.50
C PHE A 44 -6.78 18.81 -9.88
N TYR A 45 -8.10 18.63 -9.96
CA TYR A 45 -8.77 18.24 -11.21
C TYR A 45 -8.76 19.36 -12.25
N VAL A 46 -8.95 20.62 -11.83
CA VAL A 46 -9.13 21.74 -12.77
C VAL A 46 -7.80 22.33 -13.26
N TYR A 47 -6.81 22.50 -12.38
CA TYR A 47 -5.58 23.24 -12.70
C TYR A 47 -4.33 22.38 -12.79
N HIS A 48 -4.24 21.29 -12.01
CA HIS A 48 -3.04 20.43 -12.01
C HIS A 48 -3.14 19.31 -13.05
N ASN A 49 -4.20 18.50 -13.00
CA ASN A 49 -4.43 17.41 -13.97
C ASN A 49 -5.05 17.90 -15.27
N LEU A 50 -5.71 19.06 -15.25
CA LEU A 50 -6.43 19.63 -16.39
C LEU A 50 -7.51 18.67 -16.93
N ASP A 51 -8.17 17.91 -16.05
CA ASP A 51 -9.18 16.91 -16.43
C ASP A 51 -10.37 17.54 -17.17
N PHE A 52 -10.65 18.81 -16.90
CA PHE A 52 -11.69 19.61 -17.56
C PHE A 52 -11.16 20.45 -18.74
N GLY A 53 -9.88 20.30 -19.10
CA GLY A 53 -9.21 20.97 -20.21
C GLY A 53 -8.35 22.17 -19.81
N ALA A 54 -7.28 22.39 -20.58
CA ALA A 54 -6.26 23.43 -20.32
C ALA A 54 -6.81 24.88 -20.34
N ILE A 55 -7.99 25.11 -20.93
CA ILE A 55 -8.61 26.43 -21.04
C ILE A 55 -8.92 27.06 -19.67
N TYR A 56 -9.31 26.24 -18.68
CA TYR A 56 -9.56 26.69 -17.31
C TYR A 56 -8.30 27.21 -16.63
N ASN A 57 -7.12 26.86 -17.14
CA ASN A 57 -5.85 27.33 -16.64
C ASN A 57 -5.49 28.75 -17.14
N SER A 58 -6.19 29.26 -18.16
CA SER A 58 -5.95 30.60 -18.70
C SER A 58 -6.28 31.69 -17.68
N PRO A 59 -5.53 32.81 -17.65
CA PRO A 59 -5.81 33.92 -16.73
C PRO A 59 -7.25 34.42 -16.81
N PHE A 60 -7.82 34.46 -18.01
CA PHE A 60 -9.19 34.89 -18.24
C PHE A 60 -10.22 33.96 -17.57
N PHE A 61 -10.13 32.64 -17.77
CA PHE A 61 -11.06 31.69 -17.16
C PHE A 61 -10.93 31.63 -15.64
N ARG A 62 -9.74 31.87 -15.08
CA ARG A 62 -9.53 31.94 -13.62
C ARG A 62 -10.22 33.13 -12.96
N ILE A 63 -10.47 34.21 -13.70
CA ILE A 63 -11.12 35.42 -13.15
C ILE A 63 -12.65 35.31 -13.18
N ILE A 64 -13.23 34.61 -14.16
CA ILE A 64 -14.69 34.55 -14.33
C ILE A 64 -15.43 34.09 -13.05
N PRO A 65 -15.00 33.06 -12.30
CA PRO A 65 -15.66 32.65 -11.06
C PRO A 65 -15.81 33.77 -10.02
N PHE A 66 -14.90 34.75 -9.99
CA PHE A 66 -14.98 35.90 -9.06
C PHE A 66 -16.17 36.82 -9.35
N VAL A 67 -16.68 36.84 -10.59
CA VAL A 67 -17.91 37.57 -10.95
C VAL A 67 -19.09 37.09 -10.11
N THR A 68 -19.09 35.81 -9.71
CA THR A 68 -20.11 35.23 -8.81
C THR A 68 -20.19 35.96 -7.47
N LEU A 69 -19.07 36.49 -6.95
CA LEU A 69 -19.03 37.19 -5.66
C LEU A 69 -19.83 38.49 -5.66
N ILE A 70 -19.94 39.14 -6.82
CA ILE A 70 -20.74 40.36 -6.98
C ILE A 70 -22.18 40.10 -6.54
N PHE A 71 -22.73 38.92 -6.88
CA PHE A 71 -24.08 38.53 -6.50
C PHE A 71 -24.12 37.78 -5.17
N LEU A 72 -23.14 36.92 -4.91
CA LEU A 72 -23.13 36.05 -3.74
C LEU A 72 -23.02 36.85 -2.43
N ILE A 73 -22.21 37.91 -2.38
CA ILE A 73 -22.00 38.71 -1.17
C ILE A 73 -23.30 39.45 -0.75
N PRO A 74 -23.96 40.25 -1.62
CA PRO A 74 -25.23 40.88 -1.25
C PRO A 74 -26.33 39.87 -0.92
N GLY A 75 -26.36 38.74 -1.64
CA GLY A 75 -27.29 37.65 -1.36
C GLY A 75 -27.09 37.03 0.01
N PHE A 76 -25.84 36.74 0.37
CA PHE A 76 -25.44 36.25 1.68
C PHE A 76 -25.80 37.25 2.79
N LEU A 77 -25.43 38.53 2.63
CA LEU A 77 -25.77 39.58 3.60
C LEU A 77 -27.29 39.70 3.80
N ARG A 78 -28.06 39.69 2.72
CA ARG A 78 -29.53 39.71 2.81
C ARG A 78 -30.09 38.46 3.49
N SER A 79 -29.45 37.30 3.29
CA SER A 79 -29.87 36.05 3.91
C SER A 79 -29.70 36.08 5.43
N ILE A 80 -28.53 36.51 5.93
CA ILE A 80 -28.25 36.54 7.38
C ILE A 80 -29.05 37.63 8.11
N LEU A 81 -29.42 38.70 7.41
CA LEU A 81 -30.26 39.78 7.95
C LEU A 81 -31.76 39.45 7.93
N SER A 82 -32.18 38.33 7.34
CA SER A 82 -33.59 37.95 7.20
C SER A 82 -33.90 36.62 7.86
N ARG A 83 -34.87 36.61 8.78
CA ARG A 83 -35.32 35.39 9.49
C ARG A 83 -35.80 34.28 8.53
N GLN A 84 -36.34 34.64 7.37
CA GLN A 84 -36.82 33.68 6.36
C GLN A 84 -35.67 32.98 5.63
N TRP A 85 -34.53 33.66 5.44
CA TRP A 85 -33.45 33.22 4.56
C TRP A 85 -32.17 32.84 5.31
N ALA A 86 -32.08 33.14 6.61
CA ALA A 86 -30.89 32.90 7.44
C ALA A 86 -30.39 31.45 7.43
N GLY A 87 -31.30 30.48 7.30
CA GLY A 87 -30.93 29.06 7.18
C GLY A 87 -30.01 28.78 5.98
N TRP A 88 -30.19 29.48 4.86
CA TRP A 88 -29.35 29.32 3.67
C TRP A 88 -27.97 29.94 3.83
N GLY A 89 -27.90 31.11 4.47
CA GLY A 89 -26.62 31.72 4.83
C GLY A 89 -25.81 30.85 5.80
N LEU A 90 -26.48 30.27 6.81
CA LEU A 90 -25.85 29.34 7.75
C LEU A 90 -25.38 28.06 7.03
N LEU A 91 -26.22 27.47 6.17
CA LEU A 91 -25.87 26.27 5.42
C LEU A 91 -24.67 26.50 4.48
N PHE A 92 -24.58 27.68 3.87
CA PHE A 92 -23.44 28.07 3.03
C PHE A 92 -22.14 28.15 3.83
N ILE A 93 -22.18 28.81 5.00
CA ILE A 93 -21.02 28.90 5.89
C ILE A 93 -20.61 27.52 6.40
N LEU A 94 -21.57 26.69 6.85
CA LEU A 94 -21.29 25.33 7.28
C LEU A 94 -20.70 24.49 6.13
N GLY A 95 -21.28 24.55 4.94
CA GLY A 95 -20.78 23.88 3.74
C GLY A 95 -19.34 24.27 3.44
N LEU A 96 -19.02 25.57 3.44
CA LEU A 96 -17.68 26.09 3.19
C LEU A 96 -16.65 25.65 4.23
N PHE A 97 -16.98 25.71 5.52
CA PHE A 97 -16.05 25.37 6.60
C PHE A 97 -15.87 23.86 6.77
N LEU A 98 -16.88 23.08 6.45
CA LEU A 98 -16.79 21.62 6.45
C LEU A 98 -16.06 21.11 5.21
N SER A 99 -16.30 21.67 4.02
CA SER A 99 -15.70 21.21 2.76
C SER A 99 -14.18 21.38 2.71
N LYS A 100 -13.64 22.44 3.33
CA LYS A 100 -12.19 22.67 3.40
C LYS A 100 -11.43 21.68 4.30
N GLY A 101 -12.15 20.90 5.10
CA GLY A 101 -11.56 19.96 6.06
C GLY A 101 -10.63 20.64 7.07
N ALA A 102 -9.41 20.12 7.15
CA ALA A 102 -8.38 20.53 8.11
C ALA A 102 -7.65 21.83 7.74
N ALA A 103 -7.95 22.46 6.59
CA ALA A 103 -7.36 23.75 6.23
C ALA A 103 -7.76 24.86 7.22
N ALA A 104 -6.94 25.90 7.32
CA ALA A 104 -7.26 27.07 8.14
C ALA A 104 -8.44 27.88 7.56
N PRO A 105 -9.25 28.55 8.41
CA PRO A 105 -9.26 28.56 9.88
C PRO A 105 -10.11 27.41 10.48
N PHE A 106 -9.96 27.15 11.78
CA PHE A 106 -10.71 26.13 12.55
C PHE A 106 -10.49 24.66 12.15
N GLY A 107 -9.44 24.33 11.40
CA GLY A 107 -9.09 22.95 11.05
C GLY A 107 -8.94 22.02 12.26
N ASN A 108 -8.44 22.54 13.38
CA ASN A 108 -8.27 21.76 14.63
C ASN A 108 -9.58 21.18 15.18
N ALA A 109 -10.70 21.87 15.05
CA ALA A 109 -11.99 21.36 15.50
C ALA A 109 -12.46 20.19 14.60
N TYR A 110 -12.23 20.30 13.30
CA TYR A 110 -12.49 19.22 12.35
C TYR A 110 -11.61 18.00 12.64
N LEU A 111 -10.30 18.23 12.84
CA LEU A 111 -9.35 17.18 13.22
C LEU A 111 -9.74 16.48 14.51
N PHE A 112 -10.14 17.24 15.54
CA PHE A 112 -10.63 16.68 16.80
C PHE A 112 -11.86 15.78 16.60
N GLY A 113 -12.87 16.24 15.86
CA GLY A 113 -14.03 15.40 15.56
C GLY A 113 -13.64 14.16 14.78
N PHE A 114 -12.81 14.31 13.75
CA PHE A 114 -12.37 13.24 12.87
C PHE A 114 -11.58 12.14 13.60
N THR A 115 -10.71 12.51 14.55
CA THR A 115 -9.89 11.54 15.29
C THR A 115 -10.64 10.88 16.46
N ASN A 116 -11.69 11.51 16.99
CA ASN A 116 -12.44 11.00 18.15
C ASN A 116 -13.76 10.30 17.78
N ILE A 117 -14.30 10.52 16.57
CA ILE A 117 -15.57 9.95 16.13
C ILE A 117 -15.35 9.14 14.85
N PHE A 118 -15.32 7.81 14.99
CA PHE A 118 -15.05 6.87 13.88
C PHE A 118 -15.92 7.13 12.63
N SER A 119 -17.22 7.42 12.81
CA SER A 119 -18.15 7.67 11.70
C SER A 119 -17.79 8.90 10.86
N LEU A 120 -17.05 9.87 11.43
CA LEU A 120 -16.55 11.03 10.68
C LEU A 120 -15.35 10.67 9.78
N GLY A 121 -14.78 9.47 9.92
CA GLY A 121 -13.79 8.91 9.00
C GLY A 121 -14.27 8.82 7.55
N VAL A 122 -15.59 8.67 7.34
CA VAL A 122 -16.21 8.76 6.00
C VAL A 122 -15.91 10.13 5.38
N LEU A 123 -15.77 11.19 6.16
CA LEU A 123 -15.49 12.54 5.68
C LEU A 123 -13.99 12.81 5.49
N ARG A 124 -13.19 11.77 5.19
CA ARG A 124 -11.75 11.93 4.84
C ARG A 124 -11.52 12.75 3.58
N ASN A 125 -12.50 12.80 2.67
CA ASN A 125 -12.56 13.71 1.52
C ASN A 125 -13.76 14.64 1.72
N PRO A 126 -13.62 15.67 2.56
CA PRO A 126 -14.73 16.55 2.92
C PRO A 126 -15.24 17.35 1.72
N PHE A 127 -14.35 17.71 0.81
CA PHE A 127 -14.68 18.54 -0.33
C PHE A 127 -15.69 17.84 -1.25
N GLU A 128 -15.47 16.59 -1.61
CA GLU A 128 -16.40 15.85 -2.48
C GLU A 128 -17.73 15.52 -1.78
N LYS A 129 -17.69 15.28 -0.46
CA LYS A 129 -18.86 14.79 0.30
C LYS A 129 -19.75 15.91 0.80
N LEU A 130 -19.15 16.98 1.30
CA LEU A 130 -19.85 18.12 1.91
C LEU A 130 -19.78 19.37 1.04
N GLY A 131 -18.85 19.44 0.09
CA GLY A 131 -18.76 20.56 -0.84
C GLY A 131 -20.00 20.72 -1.71
N ILE A 132 -20.81 19.68 -1.93
CA ILE A 132 -22.12 19.78 -2.61
C ILE A 132 -23.09 20.77 -1.93
N LEU A 133 -22.92 21.02 -0.62
CA LEU A 133 -23.72 22.01 0.10
C LEU A 133 -23.42 23.45 -0.36
N ILE A 134 -22.22 23.70 -0.87
CA ILE A 134 -21.80 25.02 -1.36
C ILE A 134 -22.59 25.43 -2.61
N PRO A 135 -22.58 24.71 -3.75
CA PRO A 135 -23.36 25.10 -4.93
C PRO A 135 -24.87 25.07 -4.64
N PHE A 136 -25.34 24.18 -3.77
CA PHE A 136 -26.75 24.10 -3.41
C PHE A 136 -27.24 25.36 -2.68
N SER A 137 -26.52 25.78 -1.63
CA SER A 137 -26.87 26.98 -0.86
C SER A 137 -26.53 28.27 -1.61
N SER A 138 -25.40 28.31 -2.33
CA SER A 138 -24.94 29.49 -3.06
C SER A 138 -25.85 29.85 -4.24
N ALA A 139 -26.53 28.88 -4.88
CA ALA A 139 -27.50 29.16 -5.94
C ALA A 139 -28.66 30.06 -5.45
N ILE A 140 -29.16 29.80 -4.23
CA ILE A 140 -30.22 30.59 -3.61
C ILE A 140 -29.69 31.98 -3.23
N LEU A 141 -28.50 32.05 -2.63
CA LEU A 141 -27.86 33.31 -2.27
C LEU A 141 -27.57 34.16 -3.52
N PHE A 142 -27.07 33.56 -4.59
CA PHE A 142 -26.82 34.21 -5.87
C PHE A 142 -28.10 34.86 -6.42
N SER A 143 -29.23 34.14 -6.39
CA SER A 143 -30.53 34.67 -6.81
C SER A 143 -30.99 35.86 -5.96
N LEU A 144 -30.83 35.79 -4.63
CA LEU A 144 -31.13 36.90 -3.72
C LEU A 144 -30.26 38.13 -4.02
N GLY A 145 -29.01 37.92 -4.42
CA GLY A 145 -28.08 38.96 -4.85
C GLY A 145 -28.51 39.64 -6.16
N VAL A 146 -28.85 38.86 -7.18
CA VAL A 146 -29.39 39.39 -8.45
C VAL A 146 -30.66 40.22 -8.18
N ASN A 147 -31.60 39.69 -7.39
CA ASN A 147 -32.82 40.39 -7.00
C ASN A 147 -32.50 41.69 -6.24
N TYR A 148 -31.52 41.68 -5.35
CA TYR A 148 -31.08 42.89 -4.65
C TYR A 148 -30.66 44.01 -5.64
N TYR A 149 -29.84 43.71 -6.65
CA TYR A 149 -29.43 44.72 -7.62
C TYR A 149 -30.59 45.20 -8.50
N MET A 150 -31.43 44.29 -9.00
CA MET A 150 -32.59 44.65 -9.82
C MET A 150 -33.59 45.53 -9.05
N GLY A 151 -33.80 45.24 -7.77
CA GLY A 151 -34.69 46.01 -6.90
C GLY A 151 -34.10 47.36 -6.48
N LYS A 152 -32.80 47.41 -6.14
CA LYS A 152 -32.12 48.61 -5.67
C LYS A 152 -31.81 49.60 -6.79
N PHE A 153 -31.40 49.09 -7.96
CA PHE A 153 -31.00 49.91 -9.09
C PHE A 153 -31.90 49.62 -10.29
N LYS A 154 -32.90 50.47 -10.50
CA LYS A 154 -33.82 50.38 -11.65
C LYS A 154 -33.22 51.04 -12.91
N ASN A 155 -31.94 50.80 -13.19
CA ASN A 155 -31.20 51.40 -14.30
C ASN A 155 -30.87 50.35 -15.38
N ARG A 156 -31.14 50.67 -16.66
CA ARG A 156 -30.84 49.81 -17.82
C ARG A 156 -29.39 49.30 -17.84
N ALA A 157 -28.42 50.13 -17.44
CA ALA A 157 -27.01 49.72 -17.40
C ALA A 157 -26.76 48.55 -16.43
N VAL A 158 -27.44 48.52 -15.29
CA VAL A 158 -27.33 47.43 -14.30
C VAL A 158 -27.89 46.13 -14.87
N TYR A 159 -29.04 46.18 -15.55
CA TYR A 159 -29.59 45.00 -16.22
C TYR A 159 -28.66 44.45 -17.31
N VAL A 160 -28.01 45.33 -18.08
CA VAL A 160 -26.99 44.92 -19.07
C VAL A 160 -25.79 44.27 -18.39
N LEU A 161 -25.28 44.84 -17.30
CA LEU A 161 -24.16 44.26 -16.54
C LEU A 161 -24.52 42.89 -15.93
N ILE A 162 -25.73 42.74 -15.41
CA ILE A 162 -26.24 41.44 -14.93
C ILE A 162 -26.28 40.45 -16.08
N ALA A 163 -26.86 40.82 -17.23
CA ALA A 163 -26.94 39.94 -18.39
C ALA A 163 -25.55 39.53 -18.89
N LEU A 164 -24.59 40.47 -19.00
CA LEU A 164 -23.20 40.18 -19.37
C LEU A 164 -22.53 39.23 -18.36
N SER A 165 -22.76 39.43 -17.06
CA SER A 165 -22.24 38.55 -16.02
C SER A 165 -22.81 37.14 -16.13
N LEU A 166 -24.11 37.00 -16.43
CA LEU A 166 -24.74 35.71 -16.66
C LEU A 166 -24.20 35.02 -17.93
N VAL A 167 -23.97 35.77 -19.01
CA VAL A 167 -23.34 35.25 -20.23
C VAL A 167 -21.91 34.79 -19.97
N LEU A 168 -21.13 35.53 -19.16
CA LEU A 168 -19.80 35.12 -18.74
C LEU A 168 -19.83 33.81 -17.94
N LEU A 169 -20.71 33.73 -16.93
CA LEU A 169 -20.78 32.58 -16.01
C LEU A 169 -21.40 31.33 -16.62
N PHE A 170 -22.50 31.45 -17.37
CA PHE A 170 -23.27 30.31 -17.89
C PHE A 170 -23.01 30.05 -19.38
N GLY A 171 -22.53 31.04 -20.13
CA GLY A 171 -22.15 30.88 -21.54
C GLY A 171 -20.67 30.56 -21.68
N ILE A 172 -19.82 31.55 -21.39
CA ILE A 172 -18.37 31.49 -21.70
C ILE A 172 -17.64 30.51 -20.80
N PHE A 173 -17.83 30.58 -19.48
CA PHE A 173 -17.14 29.68 -18.54
C PHE A 173 -17.56 28.20 -18.70
N GLN A 174 -18.81 27.96 -19.10
CA GLN A 174 -19.36 26.63 -19.36
C GLN A 174 -19.20 26.19 -20.83
N TRP A 175 -18.54 26.98 -21.68
CA TRP A 175 -18.36 26.67 -23.09
C TRP A 175 -17.79 25.26 -23.36
N PRO A 176 -16.79 24.74 -22.60
CA PRO A 176 -16.32 23.37 -22.78
C PRO A 176 -17.39 22.31 -22.57
N VAL A 177 -18.37 22.57 -21.68
CA VAL A 177 -19.53 21.69 -21.46
C VAL A 177 -20.46 21.74 -22.67
N TRP A 178 -20.82 22.93 -23.14
CA TRP A 178 -21.70 23.12 -24.31
C TRP A 178 -21.10 22.55 -25.59
N ALA A 179 -19.77 22.60 -25.71
CA ALA A 179 -19.02 22.06 -26.83
C ALA A 179 -18.82 20.53 -26.76
N GLY A 180 -19.27 19.86 -25.69
CA GLY A 180 -19.08 18.42 -25.50
C GLY A 180 -17.61 18.02 -25.32
N ARG A 181 -16.76 18.94 -24.81
CA ARG A 181 -15.31 18.74 -24.64
C ARG A 181 -14.89 18.41 -23.21
N LEU A 182 -15.85 18.33 -22.29
CA LEU A 182 -15.59 18.12 -20.87
C LEU A 182 -15.33 16.64 -20.53
N PHE A 183 -16.04 15.73 -21.20
CA PHE A 183 -15.93 14.28 -21.00
C PHE A 183 -15.46 13.64 -22.31
N GLY A 184 -14.15 13.72 -22.55
CA GLY A 184 -13.53 13.27 -23.80
C GLY A 184 -13.60 14.30 -24.93
N THR A 185 -13.10 13.93 -26.10
CA THR A 185 -13.20 14.72 -27.34
C THR A 185 -14.10 14.00 -28.34
N LEU A 186 -14.48 14.68 -29.43
CA LEU A 186 -15.20 14.02 -30.54
C LEU A 186 -14.40 12.84 -31.13
N GLU A 187 -13.07 12.90 -31.04
CA GLU A 187 -12.15 11.86 -31.52
C GLU A 187 -11.85 10.78 -30.47
N LYS A 188 -12.04 11.08 -29.19
CA LYS A 188 -11.85 10.19 -28.04
C LYS A 188 -12.98 10.39 -27.02
N PRO A 189 -14.18 9.87 -27.28
CA PRO A 189 -15.33 10.08 -26.42
C PRO A 189 -15.11 9.43 -25.05
N ALA A 190 -15.71 9.96 -23.99
CA ALA A 190 -15.64 9.36 -22.65
C ALA A 190 -16.65 8.21 -22.41
N TYR A 191 -17.30 7.71 -23.46
CA TYR A 191 -18.05 6.46 -23.37
C TYR A 191 -17.19 5.30 -23.88
N VAL A 192 -17.50 4.13 -23.35
CA VAL A 192 -16.69 2.93 -23.54
C VAL A 192 -17.57 1.89 -24.21
N GLU A 193 -17.09 1.32 -25.31
CA GLU A 193 -17.75 0.23 -26.01
C GLU A 193 -17.08 -1.09 -25.63
N VAL A 194 -17.77 -1.90 -24.82
CA VAL A 194 -17.27 -3.20 -24.37
C VAL A 194 -17.43 -4.22 -25.51
N PRO A 195 -16.37 -4.96 -25.89
CA PRO A 195 -16.47 -5.94 -26.96
C PRO A 195 -17.51 -7.03 -26.69
N GLN A 196 -18.30 -7.38 -27.72
CA GLN A 196 -19.33 -8.42 -27.64
C GLN A 196 -18.78 -9.79 -27.19
N SER A 197 -17.49 -10.04 -27.44
CA SER A 197 -16.78 -11.25 -27.02
C SER A 197 -16.85 -11.52 -25.52
N TYR A 198 -16.97 -10.50 -24.66
CA TYR A 198 -17.13 -10.67 -23.21
C TYR A 198 -18.44 -11.39 -22.87
N ILE A 199 -19.54 -10.99 -23.52
CA ILE A 199 -20.87 -11.58 -23.33
C ILE A 199 -20.89 -13.02 -23.88
N GLU A 200 -20.24 -13.24 -25.02
CA GLU A 200 -20.13 -14.57 -25.64
C GLU A 200 -19.31 -15.53 -24.79
N ALA A 201 -18.18 -15.08 -24.23
CA ALA A 201 -17.35 -15.86 -23.32
C ALA A 201 -18.11 -16.23 -22.03
N ASP A 202 -18.80 -15.27 -21.40
CA ASP A 202 -19.65 -15.54 -20.23
C ASP A 202 -20.77 -16.55 -20.54
N LYS A 203 -21.39 -16.42 -21.72
CA LYS A 203 -22.42 -17.36 -22.17
C LYS A 203 -21.86 -18.77 -22.32
N PHE A 204 -20.68 -18.93 -22.92
CA PHE A 204 -20.00 -20.22 -23.04
C PHE A 204 -19.72 -20.85 -21.66
N ILE A 205 -19.21 -20.07 -20.70
CA ILE A 205 -18.94 -20.55 -19.34
C ILE A 205 -20.25 -21.00 -18.65
N ARG A 206 -21.32 -20.21 -18.78
CA ARG A 206 -22.65 -20.56 -18.24
C ARG A 206 -23.20 -21.88 -18.80
N GLU A 207 -23.02 -22.12 -20.10
CA GLU A 207 -23.53 -23.32 -20.77
C GLU A 207 -22.79 -24.61 -20.36
N ASN A 208 -21.56 -24.49 -19.88
CA ASN A 208 -20.78 -25.62 -19.36
C ASN A 208 -21.28 -26.17 -18.01
N LYS A 209 -22.13 -25.41 -17.28
CA LYS A 209 -22.76 -25.80 -16.00
C LYS A 209 -21.79 -26.37 -14.96
N LYS A 210 -20.56 -25.86 -14.94
CA LYS A 210 -19.54 -26.21 -13.94
C LYS A 210 -19.60 -25.23 -12.77
N ASP A 211 -19.25 -25.71 -11.58
CA ASP A 211 -19.07 -24.87 -10.39
C ASP A 211 -17.60 -24.41 -10.28
N GLY A 212 -17.41 -23.28 -9.60
CA GLY A 212 -16.11 -22.64 -9.37
C GLY A 212 -16.07 -21.15 -9.70
N ASN A 213 -14.87 -20.58 -9.62
CA ASN A 213 -14.58 -19.18 -9.92
C ASN A 213 -13.89 -19.02 -11.29
N ILE A 214 -14.00 -17.82 -11.85
CA ILE A 214 -13.28 -17.37 -13.04
C ILE A 214 -12.08 -16.56 -12.59
N LEU A 215 -10.88 -16.98 -12.95
CA LEU A 215 -9.65 -16.19 -12.76
C LEU A 215 -9.37 -15.38 -14.03
N HIS A 216 -9.30 -14.06 -13.91
CA HIS A 216 -8.97 -13.16 -15.01
C HIS A 216 -7.47 -12.87 -15.00
N LEU A 217 -6.82 -13.08 -16.14
CA LEU A 217 -5.39 -12.84 -16.35
C LEU A 217 -5.16 -11.86 -17.50
N PRO A 218 -4.16 -10.96 -17.45
CA PRO A 218 -3.28 -10.68 -16.32
C PRO A 218 -4.06 -10.16 -15.10
N LEU A 219 -3.77 -10.68 -13.90
CA LEU A 219 -4.50 -10.34 -12.69
C LEU A 219 -4.02 -9.00 -12.15
N ALA A 220 -4.90 -8.01 -12.08
CA ALA A 220 -4.58 -6.74 -11.45
C ALA A 220 -4.45 -6.93 -9.93
N THR A 221 -3.30 -6.62 -9.34
CA THR A 221 -3.13 -6.63 -7.88
C THR A 221 -3.73 -5.38 -7.22
N GLY A 222 -3.99 -4.32 -7.99
CA GLY A 222 -4.72 -3.13 -7.58
C GLY A 222 -6.17 -3.10 -8.08
N GLU A 223 -6.92 -2.05 -7.76
CA GLU A 223 -8.33 -1.94 -8.15
C GLU A 223 -8.56 -1.51 -9.61
N ALA A 224 -7.56 -0.88 -10.23
CA ALA A 224 -7.67 -0.27 -11.54
C ALA A 224 -7.07 -1.16 -12.65
N ALA A 225 -7.65 -1.07 -13.84
CA ALA A 225 -7.15 -1.68 -15.06
C ALA A 225 -7.45 -0.79 -16.26
N SER A 226 -6.61 -0.93 -17.28
CA SER A 226 -6.77 -0.26 -18.57
C SER A 226 -6.99 -1.30 -19.66
N TYR A 227 -7.90 -1.01 -20.60
CA TYR A 227 -8.19 -1.87 -21.74
C TYR A 227 -8.05 -1.11 -23.05
N ASN A 228 -7.51 -1.79 -24.06
CA ASN A 228 -7.33 -1.34 -25.43
C ASN A 228 -8.58 -1.60 -26.28
N TRP A 229 -9.78 -1.33 -25.72
CA TRP A 229 -11.04 -1.36 -26.45
C TRP A 229 -11.12 -0.21 -27.46
N ASN A 230 -12.15 -0.19 -28.31
CA ASN A 230 -12.30 0.77 -29.42
C ASN A 230 -12.09 2.25 -29.01
N TYR A 231 -12.64 2.64 -27.85
CA TYR A 231 -12.48 3.99 -27.27
C TYR A 231 -11.53 4.02 -26.07
N GLY A 232 -10.88 2.90 -25.76
CA GLY A 232 -10.11 2.67 -24.55
C GLY A 232 -10.97 2.60 -23.29
N TYR A 233 -10.39 2.08 -22.21
CA TYR A 233 -10.93 2.15 -20.87
C TYR A 233 -9.78 2.33 -19.89
N ASN A 234 -9.94 3.20 -18.90
CA ASN A 234 -9.08 3.27 -17.73
C ASN A 234 -9.96 3.56 -16.52
N GLY A 235 -9.98 2.64 -15.57
CA GLY A 235 -10.85 2.74 -14.40
C GLY A 235 -10.80 1.49 -13.55
N VAL A 236 -11.82 1.27 -12.73
CA VAL A 236 -11.92 0.07 -11.89
C VAL A 236 -12.03 -1.17 -12.77
N GLU A 237 -11.24 -2.21 -12.49
CA GLU A 237 -11.32 -3.47 -13.22
C GLU A 237 -12.77 -4.00 -13.14
N SER A 238 -13.37 -4.25 -14.31
CA SER A 238 -14.81 -4.42 -14.49
C SER A 238 -15.21 -5.79 -15.02
N SER A 239 -14.30 -6.76 -15.10
CA SER A 239 -14.61 -8.11 -15.61
C SER A 239 -15.78 -8.75 -14.86
N GLN A 240 -15.87 -8.57 -13.54
CA GLN A 240 -17.00 -9.02 -12.72
C GLN A 240 -18.37 -8.42 -13.11
N LEU A 241 -18.42 -7.32 -13.86
CA LEU A 241 -19.68 -6.73 -14.34
C LEU A 241 -20.20 -7.44 -15.60
N TYR A 242 -19.30 -8.07 -16.37
CA TYR A 242 -19.59 -8.71 -17.65
C TYR A 242 -19.69 -10.23 -17.51
N PHE A 243 -18.89 -10.83 -16.63
CA PHE A 243 -18.93 -12.24 -16.30
C PHE A 243 -19.85 -12.48 -15.10
N LYS A 244 -21.09 -12.89 -15.37
CA LYS A 244 -22.14 -13.14 -14.36
C LYS A 244 -22.47 -14.61 -14.18
N SER A 245 -21.89 -15.47 -15.01
CA SER A 245 -22.07 -16.92 -14.97
C SER A 245 -21.53 -17.54 -13.69
N LEU A 246 -20.36 -17.08 -13.24
CA LEU A 246 -19.65 -17.51 -12.04
C LEU A 246 -19.01 -16.29 -11.36
N SER A 247 -18.49 -16.47 -10.14
CA SER A 247 -17.78 -15.38 -9.45
C SER A 247 -16.40 -15.14 -10.07
N SER A 248 -16.03 -13.87 -10.24
CA SER A 248 -14.77 -13.46 -10.86
C SER A 248 -13.71 -13.05 -9.84
N ILE A 249 -12.48 -13.51 -10.05
CA ILE A 249 -11.25 -13.04 -9.40
C ILE A 249 -10.50 -12.24 -10.45
N SER A 250 -10.61 -10.91 -10.39
CA SER A 250 -10.06 -10.04 -11.45
C SER A 250 -9.22 -8.87 -10.94
N ARG A 251 -9.30 -8.54 -9.65
CA ARG A 251 -8.57 -7.43 -9.04
C ARG A 251 -8.29 -7.64 -7.55
N GLY A 252 -7.31 -6.91 -7.02
CA GLY A 252 -7.16 -6.68 -5.58
C GLY A 252 -8.23 -5.72 -5.02
N PHE A 253 -8.37 -5.72 -3.69
CA PHE A 253 -9.39 -4.97 -2.95
C PHE A 253 -8.82 -3.99 -1.92
N ASN A 254 -7.50 -3.85 -1.83
CA ASN A 254 -6.82 -3.11 -0.77
C ASN A 254 -7.12 -3.68 0.63
N ILE A 255 -7.11 -5.01 0.74
CA ILE A 255 -7.25 -5.78 1.97
C ILE A 255 -6.01 -6.66 2.07
N THR A 256 -5.06 -6.32 2.95
CA THR A 256 -3.71 -6.93 2.99
C THR A 256 -3.72 -8.45 2.85
N HIS A 257 -4.44 -9.19 3.70
CA HIS A 257 -4.45 -10.66 3.64
C HIS A 257 -5.06 -11.23 2.34
N VAL A 258 -6.03 -10.54 1.73
CA VAL A 258 -6.63 -10.96 0.44
C VAL A 258 -5.68 -10.64 -0.70
N ASP A 259 -5.10 -9.44 -0.70
CA ASP A 259 -4.23 -8.97 -1.77
C ASP A 259 -2.88 -9.67 -1.76
N ASP A 260 -2.37 -10.09 -0.61
CA ASP A 260 -1.19 -10.95 -0.49
C ASP A 260 -1.42 -12.28 -1.22
N ALA A 261 -2.57 -12.92 -0.97
CA ALA A 261 -2.96 -14.17 -1.61
C ALA A 261 -3.22 -14.01 -3.12
N ILE A 262 -3.88 -12.91 -3.53
CA ILE A 262 -4.09 -12.56 -4.95
C ILE A 262 -2.76 -12.29 -5.66
N SER A 263 -1.84 -11.57 -5.01
CA SER A 263 -0.51 -11.28 -5.57
C SER A 263 0.28 -12.55 -5.82
N ALA A 264 0.21 -13.50 -4.90
CA ALA A 264 0.82 -14.81 -5.08
C ALA A 264 0.16 -15.62 -6.20
N LEU A 265 -1.18 -15.62 -6.28
CA LEU A 265 -1.91 -16.24 -7.39
C LEU A 265 -1.55 -15.62 -8.74
N SER A 266 -1.30 -14.31 -8.79
CA SER A 266 -0.83 -13.63 -10.00
C SER A 266 0.61 -14.02 -10.33
N ALA A 267 1.50 -14.08 -9.33
CA ALA A 267 2.93 -14.27 -9.53
C ALA A 267 3.28 -15.71 -9.94
N ILE A 268 2.51 -16.72 -9.52
CA ILE A 268 2.85 -18.13 -9.75
C ILE A 268 2.99 -18.48 -11.24
N PHE A 269 2.21 -17.84 -12.12
CA PHE A 269 2.31 -18.03 -13.57
C PHE A 269 3.56 -17.39 -14.18
N SER A 270 4.23 -16.52 -13.44
CA SER A 270 5.44 -15.82 -13.86
C SER A 270 6.71 -16.41 -13.24
N VAL A 271 6.64 -17.44 -12.39
CA VAL A 271 7.82 -18.12 -11.85
C VAL A 271 8.23 -19.26 -12.79
N PRO A 272 9.39 -19.21 -13.48
CA PRO A 272 9.80 -20.24 -14.44
C PRO A 272 9.90 -21.64 -13.81
N GLU A 273 10.32 -21.73 -12.56
CA GLU A 273 10.52 -22.97 -11.82
C GLU A 273 9.26 -23.45 -11.06
N ALA A 274 8.11 -22.77 -11.20
CA ALA A 274 6.90 -23.18 -10.49
C ALA A 274 6.38 -24.52 -11.01
N GLU A 275 6.31 -25.50 -10.11
CA GLU A 275 5.78 -26.83 -10.39
C GLU A 275 4.26 -26.80 -10.63
N ASP A 276 3.78 -27.73 -11.48
CA ASP A 276 2.36 -27.85 -11.81
C ASP A 276 1.50 -28.13 -10.56
N SER A 277 2.02 -28.91 -9.61
CA SER A 277 1.39 -29.24 -8.32
C SER A 277 1.09 -27.98 -7.48
N MET A 278 2.02 -27.03 -7.45
CA MET A 278 1.87 -25.76 -6.73
C MET A 278 0.79 -24.88 -7.36
N ILE A 279 0.81 -24.77 -8.70
CA ILE A 279 -0.19 -23.98 -9.44
C ILE A 279 -1.59 -24.59 -9.23
N ILE A 280 -1.72 -25.92 -9.34
CA ILE A 280 -2.98 -26.62 -9.10
C ILE A 280 -3.49 -26.37 -7.68
N SER A 281 -2.64 -26.47 -6.67
CA SER A 281 -3.01 -26.26 -5.27
C SER A 281 -3.53 -24.85 -5.02
N LEU A 282 -2.91 -23.84 -5.65
CA LEU A 282 -3.41 -22.47 -5.62
C LEU A 282 -4.77 -22.33 -6.31
N LEU A 283 -4.91 -22.86 -7.53
CA LEU A 283 -6.19 -22.81 -8.25
C LEU A 283 -7.31 -23.49 -7.45
N GLN A 284 -7.01 -24.60 -6.75
CA GLN A 284 -7.95 -25.28 -5.86
C GLN A 284 -8.31 -24.45 -4.62
N ALA A 285 -7.33 -23.80 -3.98
CA ALA A 285 -7.55 -22.94 -2.82
C ALA A 285 -8.48 -21.75 -3.14
N PHE A 286 -8.36 -21.20 -4.34
CA PHE A 286 -9.23 -20.15 -4.88
C PHE A 286 -10.48 -20.69 -5.59
N ASN A 287 -10.70 -22.01 -5.58
CA ASN A 287 -11.84 -22.68 -6.23
C ASN A 287 -11.98 -22.29 -7.71
N VAL A 288 -10.87 -22.07 -8.41
CA VAL A 288 -10.85 -21.68 -9.82
C VAL A 288 -11.26 -22.86 -10.69
N ARG A 289 -12.20 -22.61 -11.61
CA ARG A 289 -12.63 -23.56 -12.64
C ARG A 289 -12.24 -23.11 -14.04
N PHE A 290 -12.36 -21.81 -14.31
CA PHE A 290 -12.03 -21.22 -15.60
C PHE A 290 -10.98 -20.13 -15.43
N LEU A 291 -10.09 -20.01 -16.41
CA LEU A 291 -9.19 -18.88 -16.55
C LEU A 291 -9.55 -18.14 -17.83
N VAL A 292 -9.70 -16.83 -17.75
CA VAL A 292 -9.93 -15.96 -18.92
C VAL A 292 -8.70 -15.09 -19.09
N LEU A 293 -7.97 -15.31 -20.18
CA LEU A 293 -6.83 -14.49 -20.57
C LEU A 293 -7.31 -13.32 -21.44
N HIS A 294 -7.07 -12.10 -20.97
CA HIS A 294 -7.37 -10.84 -21.61
C HIS A 294 -6.15 -10.32 -22.38
N LYS A 295 -6.16 -10.46 -23.70
CA LYS A 295 -5.11 -9.89 -24.57
C LYS A 295 -5.31 -8.41 -24.86
N ASP A 296 -6.46 -7.88 -24.47
CA ASP A 296 -6.88 -6.49 -24.62
C ASP A 296 -6.59 -5.62 -23.39
N MET A 297 -6.01 -6.17 -22.32
CA MET A 297 -5.52 -5.37 -21.19
C MET A 297 -4.22 -4.67 -21.54
N GLU A 298 -4.12 -3.38 -21.18
CA GLU A 298 -2.88 -2.63 -21.27
C GLU A 298 -1.97 -3.05 -20.12
N TRP A 299 -0.91 -3.79 -20.45
CA TRP A 299 0.03 -4.33 -19.47
C TRP A 299 1.32 -3.51 -19.36
N ARG A 300 1.60 -2.61 -20.32
CA ARG A 300 2.77 -1.73 -20.27
C ARG A 300 2.52 -0.55 -19.34
N GLY A 301 3.58 -0.06 -18.71
CA GLY A 301 3.56 0.98 -17.69
C GLY A 301 3.03 0.52 -16.33
N GLY A 302 2.96 -0.79 -16.05
CA GLY A 302 2.38 -1.35 -14.83
C GLY A 302 3.04 -2.63 -14.32
N ILE A 303 2.39 -3.28 -13.35
CA ILE A 303 2.84 -4.53 -12.71
C ILE A 303 2.29 -5.78 -13.43
N LEU A 304 1.37 -5.59 -14.39
CA LEU A 304 0.75 -6.68 -15.12
C LEU A 304 1.77 -7.47 -15.95
N SER A 305 1.53 -8.77 -16.10
CA SER A 305 2.34 -9.63 -16.95
C SER A 305 1.91 -9.53 -18.41
N ASP A 306 2.84 -9.71 -19.35
CA ASP A 306 2.54 -9.75 -20.78
C ASP A 306 1.55 -10.90 -21.10
N PRO A 307 0.35 -10.60 -21.65
CA PRO A 307 -0.62 -11.62 -22.04
C PRO A 307 -0.08 -12.67 -23.01
N ALA A 308 0.87 -12.33 -23.88
CA ALA A 308 1.47 -13.29 -24.82
C ALA A 308 2.36 -14.32 -24.12
N VAL A 309 3.14 -13.86 -23.13
CA VAL A 309 3.97 -14.73 -22.28
C VAL A 309 3.08 -15.62 -21.42
N LEU A 310 2.01 -15.07 -20.85
CA LEU A 310 1.02 -15.84 -20.10
C LEU A 310 0.34 -16.89 -20.98
N GLU A 311 -0.07 -16.56 -22.21
CA GLU A 311 -0.67 -17.55 -23.13
C GLU A 311 0.28 -18.72 -23.39
N THR A 312 1.55 -18.42 -23.66
CA THR A 312 2.59 -19.43 -23.88
C THR A 312 2.74 -20.32 -22.64
N THR A 313 2.77 -19.72 -21.46
CA THR A 313 2.88 -20.45 -20.19
C THR A 313 1.67 -21.35 -19.95
N LEU A 314 0.45 -20.83 -20.13
CA LEU A 314 -0.79 -21.57 -19.93
C LEU A 314 -0.93 -22.73 -20.92
N ASN A 315 -0.52 -22.55 -22.17
CA ASN A 315 -0.55 -23.60 -23.20
C ASN A 315 0.36 -24.79 -22.89
N LEU A 316 1.44 -24.58 -22.12
CA LEU A 316 2.35 -25.65 -21.70
C LEU A 316 1.79 -26.48 -20.54
N LYS A 317 0.76 -26.00 -19.83
CA LYS A 317 0.23 -26.66 -18.63
C LYS A 317 -0.78 -27.74 -19.00
N THR A 318 -0.39 -29.00 -18.78
CA THR A 318 -1.22 -30.16 -19.15
C THR A 318 -2.51 -30.29 -18.32
N PHE A 319 -2.60 -29.64 -17.16
CA PHE A 319 -3.80 -29.62 -16.32
C PHE A 319 -4.86 -28.62 -16.78
N LEU A 320 -4.54 -27.74 -17.75
CA LEU A 320 -5.47 -26.81 -18.37
C LEU A 320 -5.89 -27.32 -19.74
N ILE A 321 -7.17 -27.12 -20.06
CA ILE A 321 -7.74 -27.36 -21.39
C ILE A 321 -8.00 -25.98 -22.01
N ARG A 322 -7.38 -25.71 -23.16
CA ARG A 322 -7.67 -24.50 -23.94
C ARG A 322 -8.98 -24.71 -24.70
N GLU A 323 -10.05 -24.07 -24.26
CA GLU A 323 -11.41 -24.29 -24.78
C GLU A 323 -11.65 -23.51 -26.08
N LYS A 324 -11.71 -22.18 -26.00
CA LYS A 324 -12.09 -21.33 -27.14
C LYS A 324 -11.55 -19.91 -27.00
N THR A 325 -11.34 -19.26 -28.13
CA THR A 325 -11.00 -17.83 -28.24
C THR A 325 -12.25 -17.03 -28.64
N PHE A 326 -12.53 -15.91 -27.96
CA PHE A 326 -13.59 -14.95 -28.27
C PHE A 326 -12.97 -13.57 -28.42
N GLY A 327 -12.80 -13.07 -29.65
CA GLY A 327 -12.06 -11.84 -29.89
C GLY A 327 -10.67 -11.88 -29.25
N ASN A 328 -10.41 -10.95 -28.32
CA ASN A 328 -9.15 -10.88 -27.56
C ASN A 328 -9.12 -11.71 -26.27
N LEU A 329 -10.17 -12.50 -26.00
CA LEU A 329 -10.28 -13.34 -24.82
C LEU A 329 -9.96 -14.80 -25.15
N VAL A 330 -9.16 -15.47 -24.33
CA VAL A 330 -8.93 -16.92 -24.42
C VAL A 330 -9.42 -17.59 -23.14
N VAL A 331 -10.31 -18.56 -23.28
CA VAL A 331 -10.88 -19.31 -22.15
C VAL A 331 -10.13 -20.63 -21.99
N TYR A 332 -9.61 -20.87 -20.78
CA TYR A 332 -9.06 -22.14 -20.34
C TYR A 332 -9.94 -22.74 -19.25
N GLN A 333 -10.04 -24.06 -19.22
CA GLN A 333 -10.75 -24.82 -18.20
C GLN A 333 -9.79 -25.72 -17.43
N LEU A 334 -9.91 -25.74 -16.10
CA LEU A 334 -9.20 -26.69 -15.25
C LEU A 334 -9.82 -28.10 -15.38
N LYS A 335 -8.99 -29.12 -15.61
CA LYS A 335 -9.42 -30.53 -15.66
C LYS A 335 -10.15 -30.94 -14.38
N GLU A 336 -11.18 -31.77 -14.53
CA GLU A 336 -12.01 -32.23 -13.40
C GLU A 336 -11.20 -32.91 -12.29
N SER A 337 -10.20 -33.73 -12.66
CA SER A 337 -9.30 -34.41 -11.72
C SER A 337 -8.51 -33.46 -10.82
N ASN A 338 -8.36 -32.19 -11.23
CA ASN A 338 -7.58 -31.17 -10.54
C ASN A 338 -8.47 -30.09 -9.90
N SER A 339 -9.80 -30.21 -9.99
CA SER A 339 -10.73 -29.25 -9.38
C SER A 339 -11.08 -29.64 -7.94
N ALA A 340 -11.31 -28.65 -7.08
CA ALA A 340 -11.74 -28.85 -5.70
C ALA A 340 -13.14 -28.22 -5.47
N PRO A 341 -14.01 -28.85 -4.67
CA PRO A 341 -15.33 -28.30 -4.37
C PRO A 341 -15.24 -27.07 -3.47
N LYS A 342 -16.24 -26.19 -3.55
CA LYS A 342 -16.27 -24.92 -2.82
C LYS A 342 -16.31 -25.10 -1.30
N LEU A 343 -17.03 -26.12 -0.82
CA LEU A 343 -17.03 -26.57 0.56
C LEU A 343 -16.36 -27.94 0.62
N ARG A 344 -15.41 -28.12 1.55
CA ARG A 344 -14.72 -29.40 1.75
C ARG A 344 -14.28 -29.59 3.19
N LEU A 345 -14.11 -30.85 3.57
CA LEU A 345 -13.51 -31.22 4.84
C LEU A 345 -12.00 -31.29 4.68
N SER A 346 -11.28 -30.74 5.66
CA SER A 346 -9.82 -30.88 5.73
C SER A 346 -9.48 -32.22 6.38
N GLU A 347 -8.67 -33.00 5.66
CA GLU A 347 -8.24 -34.32 6.10
C GLU A 347 -6.96 -34.26 6.93
N ASN A 348 -6.02 -33.41 6.50
CA ASN A 348 -4.82 -33.07 7.22
C ASN A 348 -4.55 -31.58 7.04
N PHE A 349 -4.03 -30.93 8.07
CA PHE A 349 -3.72 -29.51 8.02
C PHE A 349 -2.35 -29.21 8.65
N GLN A 350 -1.73 -28.17 8.10
CA GLN A 350 -0.52 -27.56 8.62
C GLN A 350 -0.92 -26.26 9.30
N TYR A 351 -0.46 -26.07 10.53
CA TYR A 351 -0.73 -24.85 11.26
C TYR A 351 0.31 -23.80 10.88
N ILE A 352 -0.14 -22.63 10.41
CA ILE A 352 0.71 -21.45 10.20
C ILE A 352 0.56 -20.53 11.39
N ASN A 353 1.66 -20.31 12.11
CA ASN A 353 1.76 -19.21 13.04
C ASN A 353 2.07 -17.91 12.26
N PRO A 354 1.09 -17.00 12.11
CA PRO A 354 1.21 -15.87 11.20
C PRO A 354 2.15 -14.79 11.74
N GLY A 355 2.82 -14.09 10.82
CA GLY A 355 3.62 -12.92 11.12
C GLY A 355 2.79 -11.64 11.18
N LYS A 356 3.45 -10.48 11.18
CA LYS A 356 2.75 -9.19 11.08
C LYS A 356 2.13 -8.99 9.69
N GLU A 357 2.65 -9.65 8.67
CA GLU A 357 2.20 -9.59 7.27
C GLU A 357 2.12 -11.00 6.68
N ASN A 358 1.20 -11.23 5.74
CA ASN A 358 1.01 -12.53 5.07
C ASN A 358 1.72 -12.58 3.69
N SER A 359 2.64 -11.63 3.43
CA SER A 359 3.41 -11.45 2.20
C SER A 359 4.25 -12.68 1.81
N TYR A 360 4.35 -13.68 2.70
CA TYR A 360 5.13 -14.89 2.46
C TYR A 360 4.41 -15.96 1.65
N TRP A 361 3.11 -15.78 1.35
CA TRP A 361 2.28 -16.76 0.64
C TRP A 361 2.94 -17.41 -0.59
N PRO A 362 3.62 -16.67 -1.50
CA PRO A 362 4.25 -17.27 -2.68
C PRO A 362 5.24 -18.41 -2.36
N TRP A 363 5.92 -18.33 -1.21
CA TRP A 363 6.91 -19.32 -0.79
C TRP A 363 6.32 -20.43 0.09
N LEU A 364 5.11 -20.23 0.65
CA LEU A 364 4.47 -21.20 1.54
C LEU A 364 3.73 -22.31 0.80
N ILE A 365 3.46 -22.13 -0.48
CA ILE A 365 2.75 -23.11 -1.30
C ILE A 365 3.71 -24.29 -1.53
N LYS A 366 3.43 -25.41 -0.84
CA LYS A 366 4.21 -26.65 -0.95
C LYS A 366 3.60 -27.58 -2.01
N GLU A 367 4.37 -28.59 -2.38
CA GLU A 367 3.90 -29.85 -2.97
C GLU A 367 3.08 -30.72 -1.99
N SER A 368 3.00 -30.35 -0.71
CA SER A 368 2.36 -31.16 0.33
C SER A 368 0.83 -31.05 0.33
N PRO A 369 0.09 -32.17 0.43
CA PRO A 369 -1.35 -32.26 0.13
C PRO A 369 -2.32 -31.74 1.23
N GLY A 370 -1.83 -30.96 2.20
CA GLY A 370 -2.62 -30.52 3.36
C GLY A 370 -3.02 -29.04 3.31
N ASP A 371 -4.10 -28.70 4.01
CA ASP A 371 -4.55 -27.30 4.11
C ASP A 371 -3.68 -26.48 5.05
N LEU A 372 -3.36 -25.26 4.66
CA LEU A 372 -2.67 -24.32 5.53
C LEU A 372 -3.71 -23.60 6.40
N ILE A 373 -3.65 -23.76 7.72
CA ILE A 373 -4.62 -23.16 8.65
C ILE A 373 -3.92 -22.12 9.50
N SER A 374 -4.51 -20.94 9.58
CA SER A 374 -3.97 -19.84 10.41
C SER A 374 -5.07 -19.15 11.21
N PRO A 375 -4.81 -18.72 12.45
CA PRO A 375 -5.76 -17.94 13.23
C PRO A 375 -5.98 -16.55 12.59
N ALA A 376 -7.24 -16.16 12.46
CA ALA A 376 -7.61 -14.88 11.84
C ALA A 376 -7.26 -13.66 12.72
N ASP A 377 -7.28 -13.83 14.04
CA ASP A 377 -6.86 -12.83 15.03
C ASP A 377 -5.34 -12.80 15.25
N ARG A 378 -4.60 -13.71 14.59
CA ARG A 378 -3.14 -13.90 14.70
C ARG A 378 -2.68 -14.30 16.10
N ILE A 379 -3.59 -14.81 16.94
CA ILE A 379 -3.24 -15.34 18.26
C ILE A 379 -3.05 -16.87 18.11
N PRO A 380 -1.90 -17.42 18.51
CA PRO A 380 -1.67 -18.86 18.42
C PRO A 380 -2.67 -19.68 19.24
N ASP A 381 -3.22 -20.74 18.65
CA ASP A 381 -4.11 -21.69 19.32
C ASP A 381 -3.36 -23.00 19.64
N SER A 382 -2.94 -23.15 20.90
CA SER A 382 -2.13 -24.30 21.34
C SER A 382 -2.81 -25.65 21.16
N ASN A 383 -4.14 -25.71 21.28
CA ASN A 383 -4.88 -26.97 21.12
C ASN A 383 -4.83 -27.45 19.67
N LEU A 384 -5.04 -26.52 18.73
CA LEU A 384 -4.98 -26.84 17.31
C LEU A 384 -3.59 -27.14 16.81
N ILE A 385 -2.56 -26.49 17.36
CA ILE A 385 -1.18 -26.82 16.98
C ILE A 385 -0.89 -28.28 17.29
N ASN A 386 -1.29 -28.78 18.47
CA ASN A 386 -1.09 -30.20 18.82
C ASN A 386 -1.85 -31.18 17.92
N GLU A 387 -2.83 -30.71 17.14
CA GLU A 387 -3.59 -31.52 16.19
C GLU A 387 -3.10 -31.42 14.74
N SER A 388 -2.18 -30.50 14.44
CA SER A 388 -1.65 -30.33 13.09
C SER A 388 -0.55 -31.35 12.79
N SER A 389 -0.35 -31.68 11.52
CA SER A 389 0.81 -32.53 11.13
C SER A 389 2.13 -31.76 11.19
N GLU A 390 2.05 -30.45 11.02
CA GLU A 390 3.20 -29.56 10.96
C GLU A 390 2.82 -28.21 11.57
N LEU A 391 3.76 -27.57 12.26
CA LEU A 391 3.74 -26.15 12.59
C LEU A 391 4.75 -25.43 11.72
N LEU A 392 4.29 -24.43 10.99
CA LEU A 392 5.13 -23.50 10.24
C LEU A 392 5.08 -22.13 10.89
N VAL A 393 6.23 -21.62 11.31
CA VAL A 393 6.39 -20.28 11.87
C VAL A 393 6.98 -19.40 10.77
N VAL A 394 6.19 -18.42 10.33
CA VAL A 394 6.69 -17.36 9.44
C VAL A 394 7.32 -16.25 10.28
N PRO A 395 8.30 -15.51 9.73
CA PRO A 395 8.91 -14.41 10.44
C PRO A 395 7.84 -13.33 10.73
N HIS A 396 7.85 -12.83 11.95
CA HIS A 396 6.98 -11.73 12.38
C HIS A 396 7.31 -10.45 11.64
N VAL A 397 8.62 -10.19 11.41
CA VAL A 397 9.15 -9.11 10.57
C VAL A 397 10.52 -9.52 10.04
N ALA A 398 10.90 -9.03 8.86
CA ALA A 398 12.26 -9.13 8.35
C ALA A 398 12.76 -7.76 7.86
N TYR A 399 13.98 -7.38 8.20
CA TYR A 399 14.56 -6.10 7.81
C TYR A 399 16.08 -6.20 7.62
N SER A 400 16.64 -5.25 6.86
CA SER A 400 18.08 -5.16 6.67
C SER A 400 18.72 -4.29 7.74
N TYR A 401 19.70 -4.86 8.44
CA TYR A 401 20.58 -4.14 9.35
C TYR A 401 21.86 -3.74 8.62
N PHE A 402 22.22 -2.48 8.80
CA PHE A 402 23.47 -1.90 8.29
C PHE A 402 24.28 -1.43 9.48
N ASP A 403 25.56 -1.78 9.50
CA ASP A 403 26.50 -1.23 10.48
C ASP A 403 26.62 0.28 10.27
N ARG A 404 26.33 1.03 11.34
CA ARG A 404 26.15 2.48 11.33
C ARG A 404 26.97 3.16 12.39
N SER A 405 28.05 2.52 12.84
CA SER A 405 29.06 3.20 13.65
C SER A 405 29.59 4.42 12.88
N ALA A 406 29.16 5.62 13.27
CA ALA A 406 29.69 6.86 12.76
C ALA A 406 30.79 7.37 13.68
N GLN A 407 31.86 7.91 13.10
CA GLN A 407 32.79 8.72 13.89
C GLN A 407 32.04 9.90 14.50
N ILE A 408 32.32 10.23 15.76
CA ILE A 408 31.60 11.28 16.49
C ILE A 408 31.57 12.61 15.73
N LYS A 409 32.67 12.98 15.06
CA LYS A 409 32.77 14.21 14.27
C LYS A 409 31.76 14.24 13.12
N ASP A 410 31.63 13.15 12.40
CA ASP A 410 30.67 13.03 11.28
C ASP A 410 29.23 12.98 11.79
N ALA A 411 29.00 12.30 12.92
CA ALA A 411 27.71 12.24 13.57
C ALA A 411 27.22 13.65 13.94
N VAL A 412 28.03 14.43 14.66
CA VAL A 412 27.69 15.80 15.08
C VAL A 412 27.56 16.75 13.89
N ALA A 413 28.43 16.66 12.89
CA ALA A 413 28.39 17.53 11.70
C ALA A 413 27.08 17.41 10.92
N SER A 414 26.42 16.25 11.01
CA SER A 414 25.14 16.01 10.34
C SER A 414 23.90 16.50 11.12
N LEU A 415 24.06 16.85 12.39
CA LEU A 415 22.98 17.33 13.23
C LEU A 415 22.84 18.85 13.11
N ALA A 416 21.61 19.36 13.21
CA ALA A 416 21.36 20.79 13.21
C ALA A 416 22.05 21.45 14.43
N THR A 417 22.78 22.54 14.21
CA THR A 417 23.47 23.29 15.27
C THR A 417 23.00 24.74 15.31
N THR A 418 23.23 25.41 16.44
CA THR A 418 23.08 26.87 16.53
C THR A 418 24.33 27.52 17.09
N ARG A 419 24.66 28.69 16.55
CA ARG A 419 25.76 29.52 17.07
C ARG A 419 25.50 29.99 18.50
N ILE A 420 24.24 30.25 18.85
CA ILE A 420 23.80 30.64 20.19
C ILE A 420 23.52 29.36 20.98
N LEU A 421 24.30 29.14 22.04
CA LEU A 421 24.20 27.97 22.93
C LEU A 421 23.42 28.30 24.20
N PRO A 422 22.85 27.27 24.87
CA PRO A 422 22.34 27.38 26.24
C PRO A 422 23.39 28.02 27.17
N GLY A 423 22.96 28.94 28.03
CA GLY A 423 23.82 29.81 28.84
C GLY A 423 24.01 31.22 28.26
N SER A 424 23.69 31.45 26.98
CA SER A 424 23.58 32.79 26.41
C SER A 424 22.24 33.45 26.78
N PRO A 425 22.20 34.75 27.13
CA PRO A 425 20.95 35.47 27.36
C PRO A 425 20.06 35.54 26.12
N LEU A 426 20.60 35.32 24.92
CA LEU A 426 19.84 35.32 23.66
C LEU A 426 19.26 33.94 23.30
N TYR A 427 19.55 32.88 24.06
CA TYR A 427 19.09 31.53 23.74
C TYR A 427 17.56 31.38 23.78
N PHE A 428 16.86 32.20 24.59
CA PHE A 428 15.39 32.17 24.62
C PHE A 428 14.77 32.52 23.26
N LEU A 429 15.40 33.39 22.45
CA LEU A 429 14.94 33.74 21.11
C LEU A 429 14.99 32.54 20.16
N VAL A 430 16.00 31.68 20.33
CA VAL A 430 16.10 30.41 19.58
C VAL A 430 14.89 29.53 19.91
N ARG A 431 14.56 29.35 21.19
CA ARG A 431 13.41 28.54 21.63
C ARG A 431 12.06 29.13 21.18
N VAL A 432 11.93 30.45 21.17
CA VAL A 432 10.72 31.15 20.66
C VAL A 432 10.56 30.90 19.15
N LYS A 433 11.63 31.08 18.36
CA LYS A 433 11.63 30.80 16.92
C LYS A 433 11.18 29.37 16.64
N GLU A 434 11.69 28.40 17.39
CA GLU A 434 11.34 26.99 17.21
C GLU A 434 9.87 26.69 17.49
N ARG A 435 9.29 27.30 18.54
CA ARG A 435 7.86 27.16 18.84
C ARG A 435 6.98 27.79 17.77
N ILE A 436 7.36 28.96 17.25
CA ILE A 436 6.63 29.63 16.16
C ILE A 436 6.65 28.77 14.90
N MET A 437 7.81 28.23 14.52
CA MET A 437 7.93 27.30 13.40
C MET A 437 7.06 26.05 13.59
N LEU A 438 7.10 25.41 14.76
CA LEU A 438 6.24 24.24 15.06
C LEU A 438 4.75 24.51 14.88
N PHE A 439 4.30 25.74 15.13
CA PHE A 439 2.89 26.12 14.98
C PHE A 439 2.48 26.30 13.51
N SER A 440 3.39 26.76 12.66
CA SER A 440 3.12 27.05 11.24
C SER A 440 3.20 25.83 10.31
N LEU A 441 3.84 24.76 10.73
CA LEU A 441 4.08 23.57 9.90
C LEU A 441 2.86 22.64 9.84
N ASN A 442 2.74 21.84 8.77
CA ASN A 442 1.77 20.74 8.69
C ASN A 442 2.24 19.51 9.50
N GLN A 443 1.46 18.43 9.59
CA GLN A 443 1.82 17.27 10.43
C GLN A 443 3.08 16.52 9.97
N THR A 444 3.30 16.37 8.66
CA THR A 444 4.49 15.68 8.14
C THR A 444 5.74 16.51 8.36
N GLU A 445 5.67 17.81 8.13
CA GLU A 445 6.73 18.75 8.44
C GLU A 445 7.00 18.83 9.95
N LYS A 446 5.96 18.75 10.80
CA LYS A 446 6.13 18.69 12.26
C LYS A 446 6.94 17.48 12.69
N PHE A 447 6.69 16.30 12.13
CA PHE A 447 7.47 15.08 12.41
C PHE A 447 8.96 15.30 12.12
N LEU A 448 9.27 15.73 10.89
CA LEU A 448 10.64 16.04 10.45
C LEU A 448 11.30 17.12 11.30
N TYR A 449 10.55 18.15 11.65
CA TYR A 449 11.03 19.24 12.46
C TYR A 449 11.33 18.78 13.90
N ARG A 450 10.47 17.95 14.52
CA ARG A 450 10.72 17.36 15.84
C ARG A 450 11.95 16.46 15.82
N LEU A 451 12.12 15.63 14.79
CA LEU A 451 13.32 14.81 14.61
C LEU A 451 14.58 15.67 14.54
N THR A 452 14.52 16.76 13.77
CA THR A 452 15.62 17.74 13.65
C THR A 452 15.93 18.42 14.99
N LEU A 453 14.89 18.82 15.74
CA LEU A 453 15.06 19.42 17.07
C LEU A 453 15.65 18.43 18.08
N ALA A 454 15.27 17.15 18.03
CA ALA A 454 15.85 16.13 18.89
C ALA A 454 17.37 16.01 18.64
N GLY A 455 17.78 15.85 17.38
CA GLY A 455 19.20 15.83 17.03
C GLY A 455 19.94 17.11 17.45
N LYS A 456 19.29 18.26 17.31
CA LYS A 456 19.85 19.55 17.77
C LYS A 456 20.13 19.60 19.27
N ARG A 457 19.29 19.02 20.13
CA ARG A 457 19.56 18.98 21.59
C ARG A 457 20.82 18.20 21.93
N LEU A 458 21.09 17.11 21.21
CA LEU A 458 22.31 16.33 21.37
C LEU A 458 23.54 17.11 20.87
N ALA A 459 23.43 17.77 19.72
CA ALA A 459 24.51 18.59 19.17
C ALA A 459 24.87 19.78 20.09
N GLU A 460 23.87 20.46 20.67
CA GLU A 460 24.10 21.51 21.67
C GLU A 460 24.77 20.97 22.94
N SER A 461 24.33 19.80 23.42
CA SER A 461 24.93 19.14 24.60
C SER A 461 26.39 18.78 24.36
N TYR A 462 26.71 18.26 23.18
CA TYR A 462 28.09 18.00 22.73
C TYR A 462 28.92 19.28 22.71
N GLN A 463 28.43 20.35 22.05
CA GLN A 463 29.17 21.60 21.91
C GLN A 463 29.44 22.30 23.26
N ILE A 464 28.51 22.21 24.22
CA ILE A 464 28.69 22.75 25.58
C ILE A 464 29.90 22.09 26.25
N LYS A 465 30.00 20.76 26.17
CA LYS A 465 31.07 20.00 26.83
C LYS A 465 32.39 20.10 26.08
N GLU A 466 32.36 20.09 24.75
CA GLU A 466 33.56 20.33 23.92
C GLU A 466 34.18 21.71 24.20
N LYS A 467 33.34 22.74 24.34
CA LYS A 467 33.77 24.11 24.67
C LYS A 467 34.03 24.35 26.16
N LYS A 468 33.90 23.32 27.01
CA LYS A 468 34.06 23.39 28.48
C LYS A 468 33.23 24.50 29.13
N LEU A 469 32.01 24.73 28.65
CA LEU A 469 31.09 25.71 29.24
C LEU A 469 30.47 25.14 30.52
N ASP A 470 30.40 25.95 31.57
CA ASP A 470 29.75 25.61 32.84
C ASP A 470 28.23 25.75 32.74
N VAL A 471 27.61 24.88 31.93
CA VAL A 471 26.17 24.85 31.69
C VAL A 471 25.66 23.43 31.89
N ASN A 472 24.64 23.29 32.74
CA ASN A 472 23.97 22.02 32.99
C ASN A 472 23.18 21.56 31.75
N ILE A 473 23.51 20.38 31.22
CA ILE A 473 22.88 19.84 30.01
C ILE A 473 21.64 18.97 30.29
N VAL A 474 21.32 18.66 31.54
CA VAL A 474 20.15 17.82 31.93
C VAL A 474 18.84 18.31 31.28
N PRO A 475 18.51 19.62 31.22
CA PRO A 475 17.29 20.09 30.56
C PRO A 475 17.24 19.81 29.04
N LEU A 476 18.40 19.81 28.37
CA LEU A 476 18.48 19.50 26.94
C LEU A 476 18.23 18.01 26.71
N LEU A 477 18.84 17.15 27.52
CA LEU A 477 18.63 15.71 27.47
C LEU A 477 17.19 15.34 27.83
N SER A 478 16.57 16.04 28.80
CA SER A 478 15.15 15.85 29.13
C SER A 478 14.24 16.25 27.96
N THR A 479 14.51 17.37 27.30
CA THR A 479 13.77 17.78 26.09
C THR A 479 13.96 16.76 24.96
N TYR A 480 15.14 16.17 24.84
CA TYR A 480 15.43 15.10 23.89
C TYR A 480 14.58 13.85 24.18
N GLN A 481 14.54 13.38 25.42
CA GLN A 481 13.74 12.24 25.85
C GLN A 481 12.24 12.44 25.51
N GLU A 482 11.68 13.60 25.84
CA GLU A 482 10.29 13.95 25.48
C GLU A 482 10.06 13.89 23.96
N SER A 483 11.02 14.38 23.18
CA SER A 483 10.94 14.38 21.72
C SER A 483 10.97 12.96 21.16
N ILE A 484 11.83 12.08 21.68
CA ILE A 484 11.89 10.66 21.27
C ILE A 484 10.60 9.92 21.63
N LEU A 485 10.02 10.17 22.81
CA LEU A 485 8.73 9.57 23.20
C LEU A 485 7.57 10.02 22.31
N GLN A 486 7.57 11.29 21.87
CA GLN A 486 6.59 11.77 20.89
C GLN A 486 6.80 11.13 19.51
N LEU A 487 8.04 11.07 19.04
CA LEU A 487 8.39 10.45 17.76
C LEU A 487 8.05 8.95 17.74
N LYS A 488 8.23 8.23 18.85
CA LYS A 488 7.84 6.83 19.00
C LYS A 488 6.38 6.59 18.60
N ASN A 489 5.46 7.38 19.15
CA ASN A 489 4.03 7.24 18.86
C ASN A 489 3.70 7.56 17.40
N GLU A 490 4.38 8.55 16.81
CA GLU A 490 4.21 8.92 15.42
C GLU A 490 4.79 7.86 14.46
N ILE A 491 5.95 7.27 14.75
CA ILE A 491 6.55 6.18 13.97
C ILE A 491 5.66 4.93 14.02
N LEU A 492 5.18 4.54 15.20
CA LEU A 492 4.26 3.40 15.34
C LEU A 492 2.96 3.61 14.55
N ALA A 493 2.39 4.82 14.61
CA ALA A 493 1.19 5.16 13.84
C ALA A 493 1.44 5.15 12.33
N ARG A 494 2.61 5.61 11.87
CA ARG A 494 3.03 5.57 10.46
C ARG A 494 3.24 4.14 9.97
N ASN A 495 3.98 3.33 10.72
CA ASN A 495 4.20 1.90 10.41
C ASN A 495 2.89 1.10 10.38
N ALA A 496 1.92 1.42 11.24
CA ALA A 496 0.60 0.79 11.24
C ALA A 496 -0.28 1.21 10.04
N SER A 497 0.08 2.29 9.35
CA SER A 497 -0.66 2.78 8.17
C SER A 497 -0.16 2.22 6.84
N GLY A 498 0.82 1.31 6.83
CA GLY A 498 1.39 0.72 5.61
C GLY A 498 2.11 1.74 4.73
N PHE A 499 2.47 2.89 5.30
CA PHE A 499 3.24 3.92 4.61
C PHE A 499 4.70 3.45 4.54
N GLU A 500 5.11 2.87 3.42
CA GLU A 500 6.52 2.81 3.07
C GLU A 500 7.01 4.25 2.94
N GLU A 501 7.69 4.76 3.97
CA GLU A 501 8.22 6.11 3.93
C GLU A 501 9.26 6.20 2.83
N GLY A 502 8.97 7.00 1.81
CA GLY A 502 9.98 7.49 0.90
C GLY A 502 11.14 8.13 1.67
N ASN A 503 12.35 7.60 1.45
CA ASN A 503 13.62 8.30 1.51
C ASN A 503 14.13 8.88 2.86
N LEU A 504 13.51 8.64 4.02
CA LEU A 504 14.04 9.09 5.32
C LEU A 504 14.81 7.97 6.05
N PRO A 505 16.15 8.04 6.13
CA PRO A 505 16.96 7.01 6.79
C PRO A 505 16.95 7.21 8.31
N LEU A 506 15.78 7.04 8.94
CA LEU A 506 15.56 7.26 10.39
C LEU A 506 16.55 6.48 11.25
N ASP A 507 16.80 5.25 10.84
CA ASP A 507 17.75 4.34 11.43
C ASP A 507 19.21 4.87 11.41
N THR A 508 19.61 5.54 10.33
CA THR A 508 20.90 6.22 10.19
C THR A 508 20.95 7.48 11.05
N ILE A 509 19.85 8.24 11.12
CA ILE A 509 19.75 9.44 11.96
C ILE A 509 19.88 9.05 13.44
N PHE A 510 19.15 8.02 13.87
CA PHE A 510 19.19 7.57 15.26
C PHE A 510 20.50 6.87 15.63
N ALA A 511 21.15 6.16 14.71
CA ALA A 511 22.51 5.65 14.94
C ALA A 511 23.49 6.78 15.28
N ARG A 512 23.39 7.93 14.60
CA ARG A 512 24.21 9.12 14.93
C ARG A 512 23.85 9.70 16.28
N HIS A 513 22.57 9.68 16.67
CA HIS A 513 22.17 10.07 18.04
C HIS A 513 22.81 9.15 19.09
N ILE A 514 22.85 7.83 18.86
CA ILE A 514 23.53 6.87 19.73
C ILE A 514 25.02 7.21 19.84
N SER A 515 25.72 7.45 18.72
CA SER A 515 27.14 7.85 18.74
C SER A 515 27.40 9.08 19.60
N VAL A 516 26.54 10.10 19.52
CA VAL A 516 26.67 11.32 20.34
C VAL A 516 26.40 11.03 21.81
N LEU A 517 25.38 10.22 22.12
CA LEU A 517 25.06 9.82 23.49
C LEU A 517 26.18 8.99 24.11
N ASP A 518 26.80 8.07 23.38
CA ASP A 518 27.94 7.28 23.84
C ASP A 518 29.15 8.15 24.18
N TYR A 519 29.46 9.12 23.31
CA TYR A 519 30.49 10.10 23.60
C TYR A 519 30.18 10.89 24.87
N LEU A 520 28.95 11.41 25.00
CA LEU A 520 28.53 12.15 26.20
C LEU A 520 28.64 11.28 27.47
N ILE A 521 28.18 10.03 27.44
CA ILE A 521 28.27 9.11 28.58
C ILE A 521 29.74 8.86 28.98
N SER A 522 30.66 8.83 28.01
CA SER A 522 32.09 8.61 28.29
C SER A 522 32.77 9.76 29.04
N ILE A 523 32.29 11.00 28.87
CA ILE A 523 32.91 12.20 29.44
C ILE A 523 32.14 12.82 30.61
N LEU A 524 30.86 12.47 30.78
CA LEU A 524 30.01 13.03 31.83
C LEU A 524 30.12 12.26 33.14
N GLU A 525 29.81 12.94 34.24
CA GLU A 525 29.75 12.38 35.60
C GLU A 525 28.42 12.75 36.30
N GLY A 526 28.12 12.05 37.39
CA GLY A 526 26.95 12.32 38.22
C GLY A 526 25.61 12.31 37.47
N LYS A 527 24.75 13.28 37.79
CA LYS A 527 23.38 13.36 37.25
C LYS A 527 23.31 13.54 35.73
N GLU A 528 24.30 14.22 35.14
CA GLU A 528 24.35 14.40 33.68
C GLU A 528 24.62 13.07 32.97
N LYS A 529 25.52 12.24 33.51
CA LYS A 529 25.81 10.89 32.99
C LYS A 529 24.60 9.97 33.07
N GLU A 530 23.91 9.96 34.20
CA GLU A 530 22.69 9.15 34.38
C GLU A 530 21.58 9.57 33.42
N THR A 531 21.39 10.88 33.22
CA THR A 531 20.39 11.40 32.27
C THR A 531 20.75 11.03 30.81
N ALA A 532 22.04 11.03 30.46
CA ALA A 532 22.51 10.61 29.13
C ALA A 532 22.31 9.10 28.92
N ARG A 533 22.60 8.26 29.94
CA ARG A 533 22.34 6.81 29.91
C ARG A 533 20.86 6.52 29.71
N GLU A 534 19.99 7.20 30.44
CA GLU A 534 18.54 7.06 30.28
C GLU A 534 18.06 7.52 28.90
N SER A 535 18.64 8.61 28.37
CA SER A 535 18.33 9.07 27.00
C SER A 535 18.71 8.03 25.95
N LYS A 536 19.87 7.37 26.10
CA LYS A 536 20.28 6.26 25.23
C LYS A 536 19.32 5.09 25.35
N ARG A 537 18.96 4.69 26.57
CA ARG A 537 18.02 3.60 26.83
C ARG A 537 16.66 3.85 26.16
N ILE A 538 16.06 5.03 26.35
CA ILE A 538 14.79 5.41 25.72
C ILE A 538 14.87 5.35 24.19
N LEU A 539 15.96 5.83 23.60
CA LEU A 539 16.17 5.76 22.16
C LEU A 539 16.30 4.31 21.67
N THR A 540 17.13 3.52 22.33
CA THR A 540 17.37 2.11 21.99
C THR A 540 16.08 1.29 22.10
N ASP A 541 15.33 1.43 23.19
CA ASP A 541 14.03 0.75 23.39
C ASP A 541 13.03 1.14 22.30
N MET A 542 13.00 2.41 21.90
CA MET A 542 12.16 2.89 20.82
C MET A 542 12.57 2.28 19.47
N MET A 543 13.87 2.25 19.16
CA MET A 543 14.39 1.67 17.93
C MET A 543 14.10 0.16 17.85
N LYS A 544 14.25 -0.58 18.95
CA LYS A 544 13.90 -2.00 19.04
C LYS A 544 12.41 -2.24 18.80
N LEU A 545 11.56 -1.53 19.52
CA LEU A 545 10.10 -1.63 19.36
C LEU A 545 9.61 -1.28 17.94
N THR A 546 10.36 -0.44 17.23
CA THR A 546 10.04 -0.01 15.86
C THR A 546 10.77 -0.81 14.78
N ASN A 547 11.50 -1.87 15.15
CA ASN A 547 12.32 -2.72 14.27
C ASN A 547 13.41 -1.95 13.49
N LEU A 548 13.90 -0.84 14.04
CA LEU A 548 15.04 -0.08 13.51
C LEU A 548 16.37 -0.58 14.09
N LEU A 549 16.32 -1.35 15.17
CA LEU A 549 17.46 -2.01 15.82
C LEU A 549 17.06 -3.42 16.26
N PRO A 550 17.95 -4.42 16.15
CA PRO A 550 17.70 -5.76 16.68
C PRO A 550 17.58 -5.78 18.19
N GLU A 551 16.82 -6.78 18.67
CA GLU A 551 16.67 -7.08 20.09
C GLU A 551 17.99 -7.60 20.67
N PHE A 552 18.69 -8.45 19.92
CA PHE A 552 19.98 -9.03 20.30
C PHE A 552 21.15 -8.26 19.68
N GLU A 553 22.30 -8.26 20.37
CA GLU A 553 23.48 -7.54 19.89
C GLU A 553 24.06 -8.23 18.65
N ILE A 554 24.35 -7.47 17.58
CA ILE A 554 24.95 -8.03 16.37
C ILE A 554 26.41 -8.41 16.63
N LYS A 555 26.66 -9.73 16.59
CA LYS A 555 28.00 -10.32 16.72
C LYS A 555 28.61 -10.50 15.35
N GLU A 556 29.93 -10.40 15.30
CA GLU A 556 30.69 -10.55 14.05
C GLU A 556 31.75 -11.64 14.16
N ASN A 557 31.95 -12.34 13.05
CA ASN A 557 33.09 -13.20 12.83
C ASN A 557 33.48 -13.16 11.34
N GLN A 558 34.49 -13.93 10.95
CA GLN A 558 35.00 -13.95 9.59
C GLN A 558 33.94 -14.31 8.53
N ASP A 559 33.01 -15.20 8.87
CA ASP A 559 31.96 -15.70 7.95
C ASP A 559 30.67 -14.87 8.04
N LEU A 560 30.60 -13.88 8.94
CA LEU A 560 29.38 -13.19 9.29
C LEU A 560 29.67 -11.73 9.74
N PRO A 561 29.90 -10.79 8.80
CA PRO A 561 30.28 -9.40 9.11
C PRO A 561 29.12 -8.58 9.68
N LYS A 562 29.36 -7.48 10.42
CA LYS A 562 28.26 -6.63 10.95
C LYS A 562 27.42 -5.95 9.88
N SER A 563 28.02 -5.65 8.73
CA SER A 563 27.34 -4.97 7.63
C SER A 563 26.48 -5.93 6.81
N ASN A 564 25.45 -5.38 6.13
CA ASN A 564 24.56 -6.10 5.22
C ASN A 564 23.94 -7.35 5.86
N ARG A 565 23.36 -7.22 7.05
CA ARG A 565 22.62 -8.31 7.69
C ARG A 565 21.16 -8.28 7.30
N LEU A 566 20.58 -9.44 7.03
CA LEU A 566 19.12 -9.59 7.03
C LEU A 566 18.73 -10.26 8.34
N ILE A 567 17.85 -9.61 9.09
CA ILE A 567 17.37 -10.06 10.40
C ILE A 567 15.91 -10.44 10.25
N SER A 568 15.60 -11.69 10.60
CA SER A 568 14.25 -12.23 10.65
C SER A 568 13.88 -12.46 12.12
N VAL A 569 12.82 -11.79 12.57
CA VAL A 569 12.32 -11.92 13.94
C VAL A 569 11.20 -12.94 13.95
N PHE A 570 11.28 -13.95 14.81
CA PHE A 570 10.28 -15.00 14.98
C PHE A 570 9.60 -14.89 16.34
N GLN A 571 8.29 -15.10 16.37
CA GLN A 571 7.54 -15.30 17.61
C GLN A 571 7.22 -16.79 17.73
N ILE A 572 7.97 -17.52 18.55
CA ILE A 572 7.87 -18.97 18.68
C ILE A 572 6.81 -19.30 19.74
N PRO A 573 5.77 -20.10 19.40
CA PRO A 573 4.65 -20.32 20.31
C PRO A 573 5.01 -21.21 21.51
N TYR A 574 5.84 -22.23 21.34
CA TYR A 574 6.28 -23.12 22.41
C TYR A 574 7.74 -23.54 22.23
N ALA A 575 8.38 -23.93 23.33
CA ALA A 575 9.74 -24.43 23.27
C ALA A 575 9.78 -25.81 22.58
N GLY A 576 10.75 -26.04 21.70
CA GLY A 576 10.86 -27.28 20.95
C GLY A 576 11.93 -27.23 19.87
N SER A 577 12.05 -28.33 19.12
CA SER A 577 12.99 -28.44 18.01
C SER A 577 12.33 -28.02 16.71
N TYR A 578 12.95 -27.07 16.01
CA TYR A 578 12.47 -26.51 14.76
C TYR A 578 13.53 -26.66 13.67
N GLU A 579 13.12 -27.14 12.50
CA GLU A 579 13.89 -27.11 11.28
C GLU A 579 13.96 -25.68 10.74
N VAL A 580 15.18 -25.20 10.49
CA VAL A 580 15.42 -23.88 9.88
C VAL A 580 15.39 -24.04 8.36
N LEU A 581 14.51 -23.29 7.70
CA LEU A 581 14.29 -23.35 6.25
C LEU A 581 14.52 -21.98 5.62
N MET A 582 15.04 -21.94 4.40
CA MET A 582 15.07 -20.74 3.54
C MET A 582 14.36 -21.04 2.23
N ALA A 583 13.56 -20.09 1.72
CA ALA A 583 12.99 -20.22 0.39
C ALA A 583 14.11 -20.35 -0.67
N SER A 584 14.03 -21.37 -1.54
CA SER A 584 15.08 -21.62 -2.55
C SER A 584 14.85 -20.84 -3.86
N GLN A 585 13.60 -20.47 -4.14
CA GLN A 585 13.17 -19.78 -5.36
C GLN A 585 13.96 -18.47 -5.59
N ASN A 586 14.27 -18.17 -6.85
CA ASN A 586 15.04 -17.01 -7.30
C ASN A 586 16.49 -16.87 -6.77
N GLY A 587 16.94 -17.68 -5.81
CA GLY A 587 18.27 -17.56 -5.19
C GLY A 587 19.25 -18.68 -5.57
N ARG A 588 18.76 -19.90 -5.76
CA ARG A 588 19.59 -21.12 -5.93
C ARG A 588 20.70 -21.01 -6.97
N ASN A 589 20.43 -20.37 -8.11
CA ASN A 589 21.39 -20.29 -9.22
C ASN A 589 22.46 -19.21 -9.01
N PHE A 590 22.27 -18.29 -8.06
CA PHE A 590 23.13 -17.11 -7.89
C PHE A 590 24.10 -17.22 -6.72
N TYR A 591 23.82 -18.08 -5.74
CA TYR A 591 24.56 -18.17 -4.47
C TYR A 591 24.82 -19.62 -4.07
N LYS A 592 25.08 -20.51 -5.03
CA LYS A 592 25.06 -21.96 -4.80
C LYS A 592 25.97 -22.38 -3.64
N ASP A 593 27.18 -21.82 -3.51
CA ASP A 593 28.11 -22.16 -2.44
C ASP A 593 27.70 -21.51 -1.10
N ASP A 594 27.32 -20.23 -1.10
CA ASP A 594 26.88 -19.48 0.10
C ASP A 594 25.60 -20.05 0.72
N LEU A 595 24.73 -20.64 -0.08
CA LEU A 595 23.49 -21.25 0.39
C LEU A 595 23.70 -22.66 0.97
N MET A 596 24.76 -23.36 0.56
CA MET A 596 25.07 -24.72 1.05
C MET A 596 25.87 -24.70 2.35
N GLN A 597 26.56 -23.60 2.68
CA GLN A 597 27.12 -23.35 4.00
C GLN A 597 26.81 -21.93 4.44
N MET A 598 25.93 -21.78 5.43
CA MET A 598 25.49 -20.49 5.91
C MET A 598 25.86 -20.30 7.38
N SER A 599 26.48 -19.17 7.68
CA SER A 599 26.60 -18.69 9.05
C SER A 599 25.34 -17.92 9.43
N LEU A 600 24.75 -18.26 10.57
CA LEU A 600 23.52 -17.67 11.08
C LEU A 600 23.77 -17.23 12.51
N GLN A 601 23.45 -15.96 12.81
CA GLN A 601 23.32 -15.52 14.18
C GLN A 601 21.91 -15.84 14.66
N ILE A 602 21.81 -16.56 15.76
CA ILE A 602 20.57 -16.92 16.45
C ILE A 602 20.67 -16.30 17.82
N ASP A 603 19.87 -15.26 18.04
CA ASP A 603 19.93 -14.42 19.24
C ASP A 603 21.38 -13.96 19.49
N ASP A 604 22.01 -14.43 20.56
CA ASP A 604 23.40 -14.12 20.94
C ASP A 604 24.44 -15.13 20.45
N SER A 605 24.08 -16.14 19.65
CA SER A 605 25.01 -17.21 19.24
C SER A 605 25.19 -17.25 17.72
N ILE A 606 26.42 -17.43 17.24
CA ILE A 606 26.68 -17.66 15.80
C ILE A 606 26.88 -19.15 15.57
N VAL A 607 26.12 -19.71 14.64
CA VAL A 607 26.17 -21.13 14.25
C VAL A 607 26.42 -21.22 12.76
N LYS A 608 27.31 -22.13 12.35
CA LYS A 608 27.54 -22.46 10.95
C LYS A 608 26.75 -23.73 10.60
N MET A 609 25.92 -23.65 9.57
CA MET A 609 24.98 -24.70 9.19
C MET A 609 25.18 -25.12 7.73
N SER A 610 24.94 -26.39 7.44
CA SER A 610 24.97 -26.91 6.07
C SER A 610 23.56 -26.99 5.50
N GLY A 611 23.37 -26.38 4.35
CA GLY A 611 22.11 -26.39 3.61
C GLY A 611 21.95 -27.68 2.81
N LEU A 612 20.77 -28.28 2.88
CA LEU A 612 20.33 -29.37 2.01
C LEU A 612 19.04 -28.95 1.31
N LEU A 613 19.04 -28.96 -0.03
CA LEU A 613 17.85 -28.68 -0.80
C LEU A 613 16.80 -29.76 -0.55
N LYS A 614 15.60 -29.36 -0.14
CA LYS A 614 14.42 -30.20 0.02
C LYS A 614 13.21 -29.44 -0.53
N ASP A 615 12.58 -29.96 -1.56
CA ASP A 615 11.42 -29.35 -2.23
C ASP A 615 11.74 -27.90 -2.70
N SER A 616 10.85 -26.95 -2.40
CA SER A 616 11.02 -25.50 -2.63
C SER A 616 11.87 -24.77 -1.56
N PHE A 617 12.53 -25.49 -0.65
CA PHE A 617 13.30 -24.91 0.45
C PHE A 617 14.74 -25.44 0.52
N ILE A 618 15.60 -24.67 1.17
CA ILE A 618 16.90 -25.14 1.66
C ILE A 618 16.74 -25.36 3.16
N SER A 619 16.94 -26.60 3.61
CA SER A 619 16.92 -26.98 5.01
C SER A 619 18.32 -26.86 5.60
N TYR A 620 18.44 -26.16 6.72
CA TYR A 620 19.70 -26.04 7.47
C TYR A 620 19.78 -27.00 8.65
N GLY A 621 18.76 -27.85 8.86
CA GLY A 621 18.68 -28.77 9.99
C GLY A 621 17.84 -28.22 11.15
N TYR A 622 17.83 -28.98 12.26
CA TYR A 622 16.99 -28.72 13.44
C TYR A 622 17.77 -28.00 14.53
N LEU A 623 17.12 -27.06 15.20
CA LEU A 623 17.62 -26.35 16.37
C LEU A 623 16.53 -26.21 17.42
N ASP A 624 16.94 -26.20 18.69
CA ASP A 624 16.02 -26.04 19.81
C ASP A 624 15.82 -24.56 20.11
N PHE A 625 14.56 -24.16 20.23
CA PHE A 625 14.15 -22.80 20.58
C PHE A 625 13.29 -22.81 21.84
N THR A 626 13.33 -21.71 22.58
CA THR A 626 12.39 -21.44 23.67
C THR A 626 11.10 -20.80 23.13
N SER A 627 10.05 -20.74 23.96
CA SER A 627 8.87 -19.93 23.64
C SER A 627 9.23 -18.45 23.79
N GLY A 628 8.80 -17.61 22.84
CA GLY A 628 9.07 -16.18 22.87
C GLY A 628 9.65 -15.62 21.59
N LEU A 629 10.26 -14.43 21.70
CA LEU A 629 10.90 -13.73 20.59
C LEU A 629 12.30 -14.29 20.37
N HIS A 630 12.61 -14.61 19.12
CA HIS A 630 13.94 -15.03 18.66
C HIS A 630 14.33 -14.27 17.39
N GLU A 631 15.61 -13.97 17.21
CA GLU A 631 16.13 -13.31 16.01
C GLU A 631 17.11 -14.20 15.25
N LEU A 632 16.88 -14.36 13.96
CA LEU A 632 17.75 -15.09 13.05
C LEU A 632 18.35 -14.11 12.04
N GLY A 633 19.65 -13.88 12.11
CA GLY A 633 20.38 -12.93 11.29
C GLY A 633 21.43 -13.59 10.40
N PHE A 634 21.34 -13.43 9.09
CA PHE A 634 22.35 -13.94 8.15
C PHE A 634 22.96 -12.83 7.30
N TYR A 635 24.11 -13.11 6.67
CA TYR A 635 24.75 -12.17 5.76
C TYR A 635 24.02 -12.13 4.41
N SER A 636 23.55 -10.95 4.04
CA SER A 636 22.88 -10.69 2.77
C SER A 636 23.91 -10.63 1.64
N ALA A 637 24.35 -11.81 1.19
CA ALA A 637 25.36 -11.96 0.14
C ALA A 637 24.98 -11.26 -1.16
N LEU A 638 26.00 -10.78 -1.88
CA LEU A 638 25.88 -10.21 -3.21
C LEU A 638 26.34 -11.25 -4.22
N SER A 639 25.59 -11.43 -5.32
CA SER A 639 25.98 -12.36 -6.37
C SER A 639 27.25 -11.88 -7.10
N GLU A 640 27.75 -12.70 -8.02
CA GLU A 640 28.63 -12.19 -9.06
C GLU A 640 27.96 -11.05 -9.85
N ASN A 641 28.78 -10.23 -10.51
CA ASN A 641 28.28 -9.14 -11.34
C ASN A 641 27.49 -9.70 -12.52
N MET A 642 26.32 -9.13 -12.76
CA MET A 642 25.35 -9.62 -13.76
C MET A 642 25.39 -8.80 -15.05
N PHE A 643 26.26 -7.80 -15.12
CA PHE A 643 26.66 -7.21 -16.39
C PHE A 643 27.75 -8.08 -17.03
N SER A 644 27.70 -8.22 -18.35
CA SER A 644 28.71 -8.99 -19.09
C SER A 644 30.12 -8.42 -18.83
N LYS A 645 31.13 -9.30 -18.72
CA LYS A 645 32.53 -8.92 -18.42
C LYS A 645 33.16 -7.92 -19.41
N ALA A 646 32.53 -7.67 -20.56
CA ALA A 646 33.08 -6.91 -21.67
C ALA A 646 33.28 -5.39 -21.42
N GLY A 647 32.90 -4.85 -20.25
CA GLY A 647 32.96 -3.40 -19.98
C GLY A 647 33.56 -2.94 -18.64
N LEU A 648 34.00 -3.84 -17.77
CA LEU A 648 34.16 -3.50 -16.34
C LEU A 648 35.41 -2.69 -15.97
N GLU A 649 36.38 -2.54 -16.88
CA GLU A 649 37.62 -1.77 -16.63
C GLU A 649 37.73 -0.47 -17.44
N LYS A 650 36.77 -0.18 -18.33
CA LYS A 650 36.82 0.99 -19.21
C LYS A 650 35.94 2.12 -18.69
N GLU A 651 36.47 3.35 -18.71
CA GLU A 651 35.66 4.55 -18.52
C GLU A 651 34.80 4.75 -19.78
N PHE A 652 33.48 4.86 -19.60
CA PHE A 652 32.53 5.17 -20.66
C PHE A 652 32.16 6.64 -20.56
N GLU A 653 32.40 7.38 -21.62
CA GLU A 653 31.94 8.76 -21.75
C GLU A 653 30.65 8.78 -22.56
N VAL A 654 29.63 9.43 -22.01
CA VAL A 654 28.33 9.62 -22.64
C VAL A 654 28.14 11.12 -22.83
N GLU A 655 28.08 11.52 -24.10
CA GLU A 655 27.92 12.90 -24.54
C GLU A 655 26.57 13.04 -25.24
N SER A 656 25.73 13.95 -24.76
CA SER A 656 24.46 14.29 -25.42
C SER A 656 24.72 15.16 -26.65
N GLU A 657 23.80 15.15 -27.60
CA GLU A 657 23.80 16.16 -28.66
C GLU A 657 23.21 17.49 -28.12
N GLU A 658 23.13 18.53 -28.95
CA GLU A 658 22.58 19.85 -28.56
C GLU A 658 21.12 19.74 -28.09
N ASP A 659 20.30 18.96 -28.81
CA ASP A 659 18.85 18.82 -28.54
C ASP A 659 18.42 17.37 -28.25
N GLU A 660 19.33 16.39 -28.35
CA GLU A 660 19.01 14.97 -28.13
C GLU A 660 19.81 14.37 -26.96
N PRO A 661 19.16 13.60 -26.06
CA PRO A 661 19.86 12.94 -24.98
C PRO A 661 20.66 11.73 -25.48
N ALA A 662 21.77 11.43 -24.81
CA ALA A 662 22.55 10.22 -25.04
C ALA A 662 22.41 9.24 -23.88
N PHE A 663 22.53 7.95 -24.16
CA PHE A 663 22.40 6.91 -23.15
C PHE A 663 23.39 5.77 -23.31
N LEU A 664 23.66 5.11 -22.17
CA LEU A 664 24.45 3.90 -22.07
C LEU A 664 23.64 2.83 -21.33
N ASP A 665 23.39 1.71 -22.01
CA ASP A 665 22.55 0.62 -21.51
C ASP A 665 23.39 -0.61 -21.12
N PHE A 666 23.05 -1.21 -20.00
CA PHE A 666 23.61 -2.50 -19.55
C PHE A 666 22.47 -3.47 -19.23
N GLU A 667 22.39 -4.56 -20.00
CA GLU A 667 21.42 -5.65 -19.78
C GLU A 667 21.74 -6.42 -18.50
N ILE A 668 20.72 -6.72 -17.69
CA ILE A 668 20.85 -7.52 -16.47
C ILE A 668 20.63 -8.99 -16.84
N GLU A 669 21.70 -9.79 -16.84
CA GLU A 669 21.61 -11.20 -17.24
C GLU A 669 22.31 -12.14 -16.23
N PRO A 670 21.60 -13.11 -15.62
CA PRO A 670 20.16 -13.35 -15.69
C PRO A 670 19.37 -12.44 -14.73
N VAL A 671 18.16 -12.04 -15.15
CA VAL A 671 17.20 -11.30 -14.30
C VAL A 671 16.13 -12.23 -13.72
N THR A 672 15.76 -12.00 -12.46
CA THR A 672 14.66 -12.67 -11.76
C THR A 672 13.63 -11.64 -11.33
N GLY A 673 12.39 -11.80 -11.78
CA GLY A 673 11.26 -10.98 -11.34
C GLY A 673 11.08 -11.03 -9.82
N GLY A 674 10.80 -9.90 -9.19
CA GLY A 674 10.64 -9.78 -7.72
C GLY A 674 11.96 -9.82 -6.94
N GLY A 675 13.11 -9.82 -7.63
CA GLY A 675 14.43 -9.79 -7.01
C GLY A 675 14.91 -8.38 -6.63
N TRP A 676 15.79 -8.33 -5.63
CA TRP A 676 16.50 -7.11 -5.23
C TRP A 676 17.92 -7.11 -5.81
N TYR A 677 18.34 -5.96 -6.31
CA TYR A 677 19.64 -5.77 -6.96
C TYR A 677 20.32 -4.53 -6.38
N GLN A 678 21.64 -4.55 -6.32
CA GLN A 678 22.46 -3.42 -5.93
C GLN A 678 23.31 -2.98 -7.12
N LEU A 679 23.09 -1.74 -7.55
CA LEU A 679 23.89 -1.07 -8.57
C LEU A 679 24.95 -0.22 -7.89
N THR A 680 26.22 -0.46 -8.22
CA THR A 680 27.33 0.42 -7.82
C THR A 680 28.04 0.96 -9.04
N PHE A 681 28.38 2.25 -9.02
CA PHE A 681 29.13 2.88 -10.11
C PHE A 681 29.87 4.12 -9.61
N GLU A 682 30.88 4.54 -10.35
CA GLU A 682 31.50 5.85 -10.21
C GLU A 682 31.10 6.74 -11.38
N SER A 683 30.86 8.03 -11.11
CA SER A 683 30.61 9.00 -12.16
C SER A 683 31.36 10.32 -12.00
N TRP A 684 31.54 11.00 -13.13
CA TRP A 684 32.09 12.34 -13.25
C TRP A 684 31.33 13.14 -14.30
N ILE A 685 30.64 14.20 -13.86
CA ILE A 685 29.97 15.16 -14.76
C ILE A 685 31.03 16.15 -15.28
N LYS A 686 31.50 15.95 -16.50
CA LYS A 686 32.51 16.78 -17.18
C LYS A 686 31.88 18.08 -17.69
N ALA A 687 30.75 17.98 -18.39
CA ALA A 687 29.95 19.10 -18.88
C ALA A 687 28.47 18.87 -18.55
N GLY A 688 27.70 19.95 -18.33
CA GLY A 688 26.33 19.88 -17.82
C GLY A 688 26.22 19.88 -16.29
N ASP A 689 25.01 19.68 -15.79
CA ASP A 689 24.65 19.77 -14.36
C ASP A 689 24.15 18.45 -13.76
N MET A 690 23.70 17.49 -14.59
CA MET A 690 23.17 16.21 -14.10
C MET A 690 23.25 15.05 -15.12
N PHE A 691 23.03 13.84 -14.60
CA PHE A 691 22.66 12.64 -15.38
C PHE A 691 21.51 11.90 -14.66
N LYS A 692 20.84 10.98 -15.34
CA LYS A 692 19.85 10.08 -14.75
C LYS A 692 20.32 8.64 -14.80
N VAL A 693 19.89 7.84 -13.82
CA VAL A 693 19.97 6.38 -13.87
C VAL A 693 18.56 5.83 -13.84
N GLN A 694 18.25 4.97 -14.81
CA GLN A 694 16.94 4.37 -15.01
C GLN A 694 17.04 2.84 -14.98
N LEU A 695 16.08 2.19 -14.34
CA LEU A 695 15.82 0.76 -14.50
C LEU A 695 14.70 0.60 -15.53
N ILE A 696 15.02 -0.02 -16.67
CA ILE A 696 14.07 -0.30 -17.74
C ILE A 696 13.74 -1.78 -17.71
N GLN A 697 12.47 -2.10 -17.62
CA GLN A 697 11.92 -3.45 -17.63
C GLN A 697 11.07 -3.66 -18.88
N ASP A 698 10.85 -4.91 -19.25
CA ASP A 698 9.93 -5.33 -20.33
C ASP A 698 8.52 -4.74 -20.26
N SER A 699 8.02 -4.51 -19.05
CA SER A 699 6.73 -3.85 -18.80
C SER A 699 6.77 -2.33 -18.92
N ASP A 700 7.92 -1.68 -19.10
CA ASP A 700 7.99 -0.21 -19.20
C ASP A 700 7.65 0.31 -20.60
N SER A 701 6.92 1.42 -20.66
CA SER A 701 6.70 2.18 -21.89
C SER A 701 7.63 3.39 -21.95
N LEU A 702 8.52 3.43 -22.93
CA LEU A 702 9.43 4.56 -23.18
C LEU A 702 8.81 5.53 -24.19
N ASP A 703 8.91 6.83 -23.96
CA ASP A 703 8.64 7.83 -24.99
C ASP A 703 9.84 8.04 -25.93
N LYS A 704 9.68 8.91 -26.95
CA LYS A 704 10.73 9.19 -27.94
C LYS A 704 11.98 9.85 -27.34
N SER A 705 11.86 10.54 -26.19
CA SER A 705 12.99 11.12 -25.44
C SER A 705 13.70 10.10 -24.54
N GLY A 706 13.23 8.85 -24.50
CA GLY A 706 13.75 7.83 -23.62
C GLY A 706 13.33 8.01 -22.16
N ASP A 707 12.40 8.94 -21.86
CA ASP A 707 11.80 9.07 -20.54
C ASP A 707 10.58 8.15 -20.46
N GLY A 708 10.49 7.35 -19.41
CA GLY A 708 9.38 6.43 -19.22
C GLY A 708 8.34 7.05 -18.32
N ARG A 709 7.07 7.09 -18.76
CA ARG A 709 5.98 7.65 -17.94
C ARG A 709 5.69 6.84 -16.66
N TYR A 710 6.25 5.64 -16.51
CA TYR A 710 5.99 4.74 -15.37
C TYR A 710 7.19 3.80 -15.07
N MET A 711 8.40 4.34 -14.93
CA MET A 711 9.58 3.53 -14.58
C MET A 711 9.60 3.19 -13.08
N ALA A 712 10.03 1.96 -12.74
CA ALA A 712 10.20 1.54 -11.35
C ALA A 712 11.34 2.29 -10.63
N PHE A 713 12.36 2.72 -11.36
CA PHE A 713 13.46 3.54 -10.83
C PHE A 713 13.93 4.54 -11.89
N ASN A 714 13.92 5.82 -11.55
CA ASN A 714 14.42 6.92 -12.38
C ASN A 714 14.96 8.02 -11.45
N LYS A 715 16.28 8.02 -11.20
CA LYS A 715 16.93 8.90 -10.23
C LYS A 715 17.86 9.90 -10.91
N LYS A 716 17.72 11.17 -10.55
CA LYS A 716 18.57 12.27 -11.00
C LYS A 716 19.79 12.41 -10.09
N PHE A 717 20.96 12.58 -10.69
CA PHE A 717 22.23 12.83 -9.99
C PHE A 717 22.81 14.16 -10.45
N THR A 718 22.92 15.11 -9.54
CA THR A 718 23.37 16.48 -9.84
C THR A 718 24.83 16.70 -9.44
N LYS A 719 25.49 17.63 -10.12
CA LYS A 719 26.84 18.07 -9.80
C LYS A 719 26.87 18.69 -8.40
N ASN A 720 27.58 18.06 -7.48
CA ASN A 720 27.71 18.54 -6.10
C ASN A 720 28.94 19.46 -5.98
N GLN A 721 28.73 20.73 -5.64
CA GLN A 721 29.81 21.72 -5.50
C GLN A 721 30.80 21.43 -4.35
N SER A 722 30.43 20.57 -3.39
CA SER A 722 31.24 20.25 -2.19
C SER A 722 32.02 18.95 -2.26
N LYS A 723 31.79 18.09 -3.27
CA LYS A 723 32.41 16.78 -3.40
C LYS A 723 33.42 16.75 -4.55
N THR A 724 34.36 15.81 -4.47
CA THR A 724 35.40 15.55 -5.48
C THR A 724 34.83 15.38 -6.89
N TYR A 725 35.67 15.60 -7.91
CA TYR A 725 35.32 15.45 -9.34
C TYR A 725 34.70 14.07 -9.66
N ARG A 726 35.14 13.00 -8.99
CA ARG A 726 34.55 11.65 -9.08
C ARG A 726 33.78 11.29 -7.81
N ASN A 727 32.61 10.69 -8.00
CA ASN A 727 31.73 10.25 -6.92
C ASN A 727 31.32 8.78 -7.13
N ARG A 728 31.39 7.98 -6.07
CA ARG A 728 30.87 6.60 -6.05
C ARG A 728 29.45 6.59 -5.52
N TYR A 729 28.58 5.86 -6.20
CA TYR A 729 27.17 5.70 -5.86
C TYR A 729 26.84 4.22 -5.62
N THR A 730 25.83 3.99 -4.79
CA THR A 730 25.27 2.67 -4.52
C THR A 730 23.76 2.84 -4.40
N GLU A 731 23.03 2.17 -5.28
CA GLU A 731 21.57 2.25 -5.37
C GLU A 731 20.99 0.85 -5.30
N ASN A 732 19.91 0.70 -4.52
CA ASN A 732 19.15 -0.55 -4.48
C ASN A 732 18.01 -0.46 -5.49
N LEU A 733 17.90 -1.47 -6.35
CA LEU A 733 16.90 -1.59 -7.39
C LEU A 733 15.99 -2.78 -7.05
N ASN A 734 14.67 -2.58 -7.17
CA ASN A 734 13.68 -3.63 -7.01
C ASN A 734 13.04 -3.94 -8.37
N ILE A 735 13.07 -5.21 -8.77
CA ILE A 735 12.51 -5.67 -10.05
C ILE A 735 11.06 -6.10 -9.83
N ARG A 736 10.16 -5.72 -10.74
CA ARG A 736 8.75 -6.13 -10.69
C ARG A 736 8.63 -7.66 -10.75
N PRO A 737 7.67 -8.28 -10.04
CA PRO A 737 7.47 -9.73 -10.06
C PRO A 737 7.27 -10.33 -11.47
N SER A 738 6.63 -9.59 -12.37
CA SER A 738 6.34 -10.03 -13.75
C SER A 738 7.51 -9.90 -14.72
N THR A 739 8.60 -9.23 -14.34
CA THR A 739 9.68 -8.89 -15.26
C THR A 739 10.53 -10.09 -15.63
N LYS A 740 10.77 -10.23 -16.95
CA LYS A 740 11.62 -11.25 -17.58
C LYS A 740 12.87 -10.68 -18.23
N LYS A 741 12.86 -9.39 -18.59
CA LYS A 741 14.01 -8.68 -19.14
C LYS A 741 14.13 -7.31 -18.50
N ALA A 742 15.34 -6.95 -18.10
CA ALA A 742 15.62 -5.64 -17.51
C ALA A 742 17.02 -5.16 -17.85
N LYS A 743 17.19 -3.84 -17.91
CA LYS A 743 18.46 -3.17 -18.11
C LYS A 743 18.58 -1.92 -17.28
N VAL A 744 19.82 -1.53 -16.98
CA VAL A 744 20.14 -0.24 -16.37
C VAL A 744 20.59 0.72 -17.47
N ARG A 745 19.98 1.90 -17.51
CA ARG A 745 20.31 2.98 -18.42
C ARG A 745 20.92 4.16 -17.67
N PHE A 746 22.07 4.62 -18.12
CA PHE A 746 22.63 5.92 -17.77
C PHE A 746 22.25 6.90 -18.86
N LEU A 747 21.48 7.93 -18.54
CA LEU A 747 20.96 8.94 -19.48
C LEU A 747 21.60 10.30 -19.19
N VAL A 748 22.12 10.96 -20.22
CA VAL A 748 22.70 12.30 -20.17
C VAL A 748 21.87 13.22 -21.07
N GLU A 749 21.30 14.27 -20.48
CA GLU A 749 20.44 15.23 -21.17
C GLU A 749 21.21 16.54 -21.43
N PRO A 750 20.97 17.21 -22.58
CA PRO A 750 21.60 18.50 -22.84
C PRO A 750 21.15 19.57 -21.85
N LEU A 751 22.05 20.51 -21.54
CA LEU A 751 21.77 21.66 -20.68
C LEU A 751 21.53 22.90 -21.54
N SER A 752 20.28 23.36 -21.65
CA SER A 752 19.92 24.59 -22.38
C SER A 752 20.48 24.65 -23.81
N ALA A 753 20.26 23.58 -24.59
CA ALA A 753 20.80 23.42 -25.95
C ALA A 753 22.34 23.35 -26.03
N SER A 754 23.00 22.94 -24.95
CA SER A 754 24.44 22.64 -24.93
C SER A 754 24.67 21.16 -24.59
N PRO A 755 25.62 20.48 -25.27
CA PRO A 755 26.02 19.12 -24.95
C PRO A 755 26.41 18.96 -23.47
N SER A 756 25.89 17.91 -22.84
CA SER A 756 26.30 17.46 -21.52
C SER A 756 27.17 16.22 -21.66
N VAL A 757 28.18 16.10 -20.80
CA VAL A 757 29.13 14.99 -20.84
C VAL A 757 29.29 14.41 -19.45
N SER A 758 29.01 13.10 -19.31
CA SER A 758 29.26 12.36 -18.08
C SER A 758 30.07 11.10 -18.36
N ALA A 759 31.06 10.85 -17.52
CA ALA A 759 31.88 9.65 -17.55
C ALA A 759 31.47 8.67 -16.44
N PHE A 760 31.40 7.38 -16.76
CA PHE A 760 31.01 6.30 -15.85
C PHE A 760 32.05 5.18 -15.85
N ARG A 761 32.32 4.58 -14.68
CA ARG A 761 33.22 3.43 -14.54
C ARG A 761 32.88 2.58 -13.32
N ASN A 762 33.52 1.42 -13.19
CA ASN A 762 33.32 0.48 -12.08
C ASN A 762 31.82 0.15 -11.87
N ILE A 763 31.12 -0.06 -12.99
CA ILE A 763 29.67 -0.28 -13.01
C ILE A 763 29.43 -1.76 -12.73
N GLU A 764 28.81 -2.05 -11.58
CA GLU A 764 28.45 -3.40 -11.19
C GLU A 764 26.98 -3.45 -10.81
N ILE A 765 26.30 -4.51 -11.24
CA ILE A 765 25.01 -4.87 -10.68
C ILE A 765 25.09 -6.28 -10.12
N LYS A 766 24.72 -6.41 -8.85
CA LYS A 766 24.74 -7.68 -8.14
C LYS A 766 23.37 -7.91 -7.54
N ARG A 767 22.84 -9.11 -7.68
CA ARG A 767 21.61 -9.50 -6.96
C ARG A 767 21.93 -9.56 -5.48
N VAL A 768 20.97 -9.18 -4.65
CA VAL A 768 21.06 -9.21 -3.20
C VAL A 768 20.29 -10.42 -2.66
N LEU A 769 20.94 -11.26 -1.85
CA LEU A 769 20.28 -12.39 -1.20
C LEU A 769 19.36 -11.89 -0.09
N ARG A 770 18.04 -11.89 -0.35
CA ARG A 770 17.01 -11.49 0.63
C ARG A 770 15.91 -12.54 0.79
N ASN A 771 16.24 -13.81 0.54
CA ASN A 771 15.28 -14.90 0.62
C ASN A 771 14.80 -15.07 2.07
N PRO A 772 13.49 -15.22 2.31
CA PRO A 772 12.95 -15.32 3.66
C PRO A 772 13.32 -16.65 4.33
N LEU A 773 13.52 -16.58 5.65
CA LEU A 773 13.66 -17.74 6.53
C LEU A 773 12.29 -18.17 7.07
N PHE A 774 12.15 -19.46 7.39
CA PHE A 774 10.99 -20.07 8.04
C PHE A 774 11.46 -21.07 9.09
N LEU A 775 10.63 -21.33 10.09
CA LEU A 775 10.85 -22.42 11.05
C LEU A 775 9.74 -23.45 10.93
N ARG A 776 10.10 -24.74 10.90
CA ARG A 776 9.16 -25.85 10.80
C ARG A 776 9.33 -26.81 11.97
N ALA A 777 8.26 -27.11 12.69
CA ALA A 777 8.23 -28.24 13.62
C ALA A 777 7.33 -29.34 13.05
N ASN A 778 7.86 -30.56 12.96
CA ASN A 778 7.07 -31.75 12.66
C ASN A 778 6.40 -32.22 13.95
N LEU A 779 5.09 -32.40 13.92
CA LEU A 779 4.33 -32.80 15.10
C LEU A 779 3.89 -34.26 14.96
N PRO A 780 3.94 -35.05 16.06
CA PRO A 780 3.55 -36.45 16.02
C PRO A 780 2.08 -36.55 15.60
N GLN A 781 1.84 -37.16 14.45
CA GLN A 781 0.52 -37.30 13.87
C GLN A 781 -0.33 -38.25 14.71
N SER A 782 -1.54 -37.83 15.08
CA SER A 782 -2.62 -38.78 15.33
C SER A 782 -3.19 -39.16 13.96
N GLU A 783 -3.12 -40.43 13.57
CA GLU A 783 -3.70 -40.91 12.31
C GLU A 783 -5.21 -40.58 12.26
N LYS A 784 -5.57 -39.47 11.60
CA LYS A 784 -6.97 -39.11 11.39
C LYS A 784 -7.47 -39.82 10.12
N THR A 785 -8.54 -40.59 10.27
CA THR A 785 -9.16 -41.32 9.16
C THR A 785 -9.78 -40.37 8.14
N LYS A 786 -9.75 -40.77 6.86
CA LYS A 786 -10.39 -40.08 5.72
C LYS A 786 -11.93 -40.02 5.77
N GLU A 787 -12.53 -40.41 6.90
CA GLU A 787 -13.97 -40.63 6.98
C GLU A 787 -14.69 -39.31 7.28
N GLY A 788 -15.48 -38.87 6.31
CA GLY A 788 -16.42 -37.76 6.44
C GLY A 788 -17.32 -37.69 5.20
N ILE A 789 -18.60 -37.38 5.39
CA ILE A 789 -19.54 -37.14 4.28
C ILE A 789 -19.94 -35.68 4.34
N LEU A 790 -19.76 -34.95 3.24
CA LEU A 790 -20.20 -33.57 3.10
C LEU A 790 -21.05 -33.45 1.84
N GLU A 791 -22.31 -33.10 2.04
CA GLU A 791 -23.26 -32.82 0.97
C GLU A 791 -23.78 -31.41 1.16
N PHE A 792 -23.78 -30.59 0.12
CA PHE A 792 -24.23 -29.21 0.24
C PHE A 792 -24.94 -28.73 -1.02
N LYS A 793 -25.75 -27.69 -0.82
CA LYS A 793 -26.44 -26.96 -1.87
C LYS A 793 -26.28 -25.46 -1.62
N GLN A 794 -25.89 -24.75 -2.67
CA GLN A 794 -25.94 -23.29 -2.67
C GLN A 794 -27.40 -22.85 -2.89
N ILE A 795 -27.96 -22.11 -1.92
CA ILE A 795 -29.30 -21.53 -2.04
C ILE A 795 -29.22 -20.12 -2.65
N SER A 796 -28.18 -19.37 -2.28
CA SER A 796 -27.85 -18.06 -2.84
C SER A 796 -26.35 -17.77 -2.66
N PRO A 797 -25.80 -16.69 -3.23
CA PRO A 797 -24.39 -16.32 -3.00
C PRO A 797 -24.02 -16.14 -1.52
N ILE A 798 -24.99 -15.87 -0.66
CA ILE A 798 -24.82 -15.58 0.78
C ILE A 798 -25.36 -16.70 1.70
N LEU A 799 -25.88 -17.81 1.14
CA LEU A 799 -26.51 -18.88 1.92
C LEU A 799 -26.27 -20.25 1.30
N TYR A 800 -25.70 -21.15 2.09
CA TYR A 800 -25.46 -22.55 1.76
C TYR A 800 -26.08 -23.43 2.83
N THR A 801 -26.62 -24.59 2.44
CA THR A 801 -27.21 -25.55 3.37
C THR A 801 -26.76 -26.95 3.01
N GLY A 802 -26.67 -27.85 3.98
CA GLY A 802 -26.25 -29.20 3.69
C GLY A 802 -26.25 -30.13 4.89
N ARG A 803 -25.59 -31.26 4.72
CA ARG A 803 -25.37 -32.27 5.75
C ARG A 803 -23.88 -32.59 5.83
N VAL A 804 -23.37 -32.66 7.05
CA VAL A 804 -21.98 -33.01 7.33
C VAL A 804 -21.95 -34.10 8.40
N ARG A 805 -21.32 -35.23 8.06
CA ARG A 805 -21.08 -36.33 8.99
C ARG A 805 -19.59 -36.48 9.20
N ILE A 806 -19.14 -36.34 10.43
CA ILE A 806 -17.73 -36.48 10.82
C ILE A 806 -17.59 -37.44 12.00
N LYS A 807 -16.55 -38.29 11.96
CA LYS A 807 -16.24 -39.21 13.07
C LYS A 807 -15.20 -38.66 14.03
N ASN A 808 -14.40 -37.70 13.59
CA ASN A 808 -13.32 -37.06 14.34
C ASN A 808 -13.32 -35.54 14.12
N PRO A 809 -12.73 -34.75 15.02
CA PRO A 809 -12.61 -33.30 14.87
C PRO A 809 -11.88 -32.90 13.58
N LYS A 810 -12.47 -32.01 12.78
CA LYS A 810 -11.97 -31.61 11.45
C LYS A 810 -12.36 -30.17 11.08
N PHE A 811 -11.64 -29.59 10.13
CA PHE A 811 -12.01 -28.30 9.55
C PHE A 811 -13.03 -28.46 8.42
N LEU A 812 -14.04 -27.59 8.41
CA LEU A 812 -14.85 -27.29 7.23
C LEU A 812 -14.26 -26.03 6.58
N ILE A 813 -13.80 -26.16 5.33
CA ILE A 813 -13.21 -25.09 4.54
C ILE A 813 -14.24 -24.60 3.53
N PHE A 814 -14.39 -23.28 3.45
CA PHE A 814 -15.20 -22.60 2.47
C PHE A 814 -14.30 -21.70 1.62
N ALA A 815 -14.04 -22.13 0.38
CA ALA A 815 -13.13 -21.50 -0.59
C ALA A 815 -13.70 -20.18 -1.14
N GLN A 816 -13.86 -19.22 -0.24
CA GLN A 816 -14.35 -17.86 -0.44
C GLN A 816 -13.53 -16.96 0.49
N SER A 817 -13.17 -15.76 0.04
CA SER A 817 -12.40 -14.78 0.83
C SER A 817 -12.90 -14.69 2.28
N PHE A 818 -11.97 -14.73 3.23
CA PHE A 818 -12.25 -14.67 4.66
C PHE A 818 -13.04 -13.41 5.02
N HIS A 819 -14.10 -13.58 5.80
CA HIS A 819 -14.82 -12.46 6.39
C HIS A 819 -15.50 -12.89 7.70
N PRO A 820 -15.34 -12.13 8.80
CA PRO A 820 -15.88 -12.49 10.13
C PRO A 820 -17.42 -12.56 10.19
N GLY A 821 -18.08 -12.00 9.18
CA GLY A 821 -19.54 -12.00 9.04
C GLY A 821 -20.17 -13.29 8.49
N TRP A 822 -19.37 -14.27 8.06
CA TRP A 822 -19.90 -15.60 7.79
C TRP A 822 -20.22 -16.32 9.11
N GLU A 823 -21.34 -17.04 9.17
CA GLU A 823 -21.77 -17.79 10.34
C GLU A 823 -22.13 -19.22 9.92
N LEU A 824 -21.49 -20.22 10.54
CA LEU A 824 -21.82 -21.63 10.34
C LEU A 824 -22.69 -22.11 11.50
N LYS A 825 -23.92 -22.52 11.21
CA LYS A 825 -24.81 -23.17 12.17
C LYS A 825 -24.85 -24.66 11.93
N LEU A 826 -24.65 -25.44 12.99
CA LEU A 826 -24.72 -26.90 13.00
C LEU A 826 -25.89 -27.34 13.88
N ASN A 827 -26.71 -28.26 13.38
CA ASN A 827 -27.84 -28.82 14.11
C ASN A 827 -27.79 -30.35 14.09
N ASP A 828 -27.69 -30.95 15.28
CA ASP A 828 -27.65 -32.41 15.51
C ASP A 828 -29.04 -33.05 15.67
N GLY A 829 -30.11 -32.27 15.47
CA GLY A 829 -31.51 -32.66 15.67
C GLY A 829 -32.06 -32.30 17.06
N THR A 830 -31.20 -31.99 18.02
CA THR A 830 -31.59 -31.60 19.39
C THR A 830 -31.12 -30.21 19.79
N ARG A 831 -29.97 -29.76 19.25
CA ARG A 831 -29.34 -28.48 19.57
C ARG A 831 -28.76 -27.84 18.32
N GLU A 832 -28.94 -26.53 18.20
CA GLU A 832 -28.25 -25.69 17.21
C GLU A 832 -27.02 -25.05 17.87
N THR A 833 -25.86 -25.19 17.24
CA THR A 833 -24.60 -24.54 17.63
C THR A 833 -24.19 -23.59 16.52
N SER A 834 -23.91 -22.32 16.87
CA SER A 834 -23.37 -21.34 15.93
C SER A 834 -21.86 -21.18 16.12
N LEU A 835 -21.13 -21.18 15.01
CA LEU A 835 -19.69 -21.05 14.93
C LEU A 835 -19.33 -19.86 14.02
N LEU A 836 -18.55 -18.93 14.56
CA LEU A 836 -17.94 -17.84 13.80
C LEU A 836 -16.58 -18.30 13.24
N PRO A 837 -16.17 -17.81 12.05
CA PRO A 837 -14.90 -18.17 11.44
C PRO A 837 -13.76 -17.53 12.23
N LYS A 838 -13.01 -18.38 12.94
CA LYS A 838 -11.82 -17.98 13.71
C LYS A 838 -10.52 -18.22 12.94
N TYR A 839 -10.57 -19.01 11.87
CA TYR A 839 -9.40 -19.44 11.13
C TYR A 839 -9.54 -19.13 9.65
N MET A 840 -8.38 -18.90 9.03
CA MET A 840 -8.22 -18.80 7.60
C MET A 840 -7.62 -20.09 7.07
N ALA A 841 -8.28 -20.69 6.10
CA ALA A 841 -7.68 -21.75 5.29
C ALA A 841 -6.96 -21.13 4.09
N ASN A 842 -5.75 -21.59 3.86
CA ASN A 842 -4.85 -21.11 2.84
C ASN A 842 -4.64 -19.59 2.87
N LEU A 843 -4.54 -19.00 4.07
CA LEU A 843 -4.45 -17.55 4.37
C LEU A 843 -5.44 -16.62 3.63
N TYR A 844 -6.44 -17.21 2.97
CA TYR A 844 -7.36 -16.53 2.08
C TYR A 844 -8.81 -16.83 2.44
N SER A 845 -9.13 -18.10 2.70
CA SER A 845 -10.50 -18.61 2.73
C SER A 845 -11.03 -18.84 4.15
N ASN A 846 -12.35 -18.98 4.32
CA ASN A 846 -12.94 -19.18 5.64
C ASN A 846 -12.78 -20.64 6.10
N ALA A 847 -12.47 -20.84 7.39
CA ALA A 847 -12.40 -22.16 8.00
C ALA A 847 -13.08 -22.20 9.39
N TRP A 848 -13.80 -23.30 9.64
CA TRP A 848 -14.40 -23.61 10.94
C TRP A 848 -13.89 -24.95 11.45
N TYR A 849 -13.49 -24.98 12.71
CA TYR A 849 -13.12 -26.21 13.38
C TYR A 849 -14.36 -26.84 14.02
N ILE A 850 -14.71 -28.06 13.60
CA ILE A 850 -15.85 -28.81 14.15
C ILE A 850 -15.30 -29.83 15.15
N GLU A 851 -15.43 -29.52 16.44
CA GLU A 851 -14.83 -30.29 17.54
C GLU A 851 -15.51 -31.65 17.78
N LYS A 852 -16.84 -31.73 17.64
CA LYS A 852 -17.60 -32.92 18.04
C LYS A 852 -17.93 -33.79 16.84
N SER A 853 -17.63 -35.09 16.95
CA SER A 853 -18.13 -36.08 16.01
C SER A 853 -19.66 -36.12 16.02
N GLY A 854 -20.27 -36.42 14.88
CA GLY A 854 -21.71 -36.39 14.74
C GLY A 854 -22.19 -36.26 13.30
N ASP A 855 -23.50 -36.24 13.18
CA ASP A 855 -24.22 -36.04 11.92
C ASP A 855 -25.04 -34.75 12.06
N TYR A 856 -24.67 -33.73 11.31
CA TYR A 856 -25.22 -32.40 11.43
C TYR A 856 -25.88 -31.99 10.13
N THR A 857 -27.05 -31.37 10.25
CA THR A 857 -27.53 -30.45 9.22
C THR A 857 -26.88 -29.09 9.45
N PHE A 858 -26.47 -28.41 8.39
CA PHE A 858 -25.81 -27.11 8.52
C PHE A 858 -26.44 -26.03 7.64
N SER A 859 -26.32 -24.79 8.11
CA SER A 859 -26.55 -23.59 7.31
C SER A 859 -25.36 -22.63 7.46
N LEU A 860 -24.80 -22.19 6.35
CA LEU A 860 -23.72 -21.21 6.29
C LEU A 860 -24.24 -19.92 5.66
N GLU A 861 -24.27 -18.82 6.43
CA GLU A 861 -24.89 -17.56 6.02
C GLU A 861 -23.98 -16.34 6.23
N PHE A 862 -24.06 -15.35 5.34
CA PHE A 862 -23.42 -14.04 5.52
C PHE A 862 -24.33 -13.05 6.26
N VAL A 863 -24.20 -13.00 7.59
CA VAL A 863 -25.08 -12.25 8.49
C VAL A 863 -25.14 -10.73 8.22
N PRO A 864 -24.05 -10.02 7.89
CA PRO A 864 -24.09 -8.57 7.65
C PRO A 864 -25.11 -8.14 6.59
N GLN A 865 -25.45 -9.02 5.65
CA GLN A 865 -26.46 -8.71 4.64
C GLN A 865 -27.85 -8.41 5.24
N ARG A 866 -28.18 -8.96 6.41
CA ARG A 866 -29.42 -8.67 7.13
C ARG A 866 -29.48 -7.21 7.61
N LEU A 867 -28.34 -6.68 8.07
CA LEU A 867 -28.22 -5.28 8.49
C LEU A 867 -28.40 -4.33 7.32
N VAL A 868 -27.79 -4.64 6.16
CA VAL A 868 -27.98 -3.87 4.93
C VAL A 868 -29.45 -3.82 4.53
N ARG A 869 -30.13 -4.97 4.51
CA ARG A 869 -31.57 -5.03 4.20
C ARG A 869 -32.41 -4.19 5.17
N THR A 870 -32.10 -4.26 6.46
CA THR A 870 -32.79 -3.47 7.50
C THR A 870 -32.55 -1.96 7.30
N GLY A 871 -31.30 -1.55 7.04
CA GLY A 871 -30.95 -0.17 6.77
C GLY A 871 -31.63 0.40 5.52
N ILE A 872 -31.80 -0.41 4.47
CA ILE A 872 -32.57 -0.05 3.27
C ILE A 872 -34.04 0.20 3.64
N ILE A 873 -34.65 -0.71 4.41
CA ILE A 873 -36.05 -0.57 4.85
C ILE A 873 -36.24 0.72 5.67
N ILE A 874 -35.36 0.97 6.63
CA ILE A 874 -35.39 2.20 7.45
C ILE A 874 -35.25 3.44 6.57
N SER A 875 -34.32 3.45 5.62
CA SER A 875 -34.07 4.60 4.75
C SER A 875 -35.28 4.89 3.85
N VAL A 876 -35.84 3.86 3.22
CA VAL A 876 -37.03 3.99 2.37
C VAL A 876 -38.22 4.48 3.21
N THR A 877 -38.42 3.93 4.39
CA THR A 877 -39.50 4.34 5.30
C THR A 877 -39.32 5.79 5.75
N GLY A 878 -38.10 6.20 6.09
CA GLY A 878 -37.78 7.58 6.45
C GLY A 878 -38.11 8.56 5.33
N TRP A 879 -37.74 8.23 4.08
CA TRP A 879 -38.12 9.04 2.91
C TRP A 879 -39.64 9.13 2.74
N LEU A 880 -40.36 8.02 2.88
CA LEU A 880 -41.83 8.02 2.80
C LEU A 880 -42.46 8.90 3.87
N VAL A 881 -41.93 8.90 5.10
CA VAL A 881 -42.40 9.80 6.18
C VAL A 881 -42.12 11.27 5.83
N VAL A 882 -40.93 11.60 5.35
CA VAL A 882 -40.58 12.97 4.93
C VAL A 882 -41.51 13.44 3.81
N PHE A 883 -41.71 12.63 2.77
CA PHE A 883 -42.66 12.96 1.70
C PHE A 883 -44.08 13.11 2.24
N GLY A 884 -44.53 12.20 3.11
CA GLY A 884 -45.83 12.27 3.76
C GLY A 884 -46.04 13.58 4.54
N LEU A 885 -45.03 14.02 5.31
CA LEU A 885 -45.06 15.29 6.03
C LEU A 885 -45.09 16.51 5.10
N LEU A 886 -44.31 16.48 4.02
CA LEU A 886 -44.31 17.55 2.99
C LEU A 886 -45.67 17.64 2.29
N PHE A 887 -46.26 16.49 1.91
CA PHE A 887 -47.60 16.43 1.34
C PHE A 887 -48.65 16.92 2.33
N TRP A 888 -48.61 16.46 3.58
CA TRP A 888 -49.54 16.89 4.62
C TRP A 888 -49.45 18.40 4.89
N GLN A 889 -48.25 18.97 4.96
CA GLN A 889 -48.05 20.40 5.12
C GLN A 889 -48.61 21.20 3.93
N ARG A 890 -48.47 20.66 2.71
CA ARG A 890 -49.04 21.28 1.50
C ARG A 890 -50.56 21.22 1.50
N PHE A 891 -51.16 20.09 1.86
CA PHE A 891 -52.62 19.95 2.00
C PHE A 891 -53.19 20.87 3.07
N ARG A 892 -52.47 21.06 4.18
CA ARG A 892 -52.88 21.96 5.27
C ARG A 892 -52.75 23.45 4.94
N LYS A 893 -52.03 23.82 3.88
CA LYS A 893 -51.96 25.20 3.35
C LYS A 893 -52.98 25.49 2.24
N VAL A 894 -53.59 24.44 1.66
CA VAL A 894 -54.59 24.55 0.58
C VAL A 894 -56.02 24.52 1.12
N ARG A 895 -56.22 23.97 2.33
CA ARG A 895 -57.35 24.31 3.20
C ARG A 895 -56.99 25.54 4.03
#